data_AF-A0A970HLB4-F1
#
_entry.id   AF-A0A970HLB4-F1
#
_cell.length_a   1.000
_cell.length_b   1.000
_cell.length_c   1.000
_cell.angle_alpha   90.00
_cell.angle_beta   90.00
_cell.angle_gamma   90.00
#
_symmetry.space_group_name_H-M   'P 1'
#
loop_
_entity.id
_entity.type
_entity.pdbx_description
1 polymer ?
#
loop_
_entity_poly.entity_id
_entity_poly.type
_entity_poly.pdbx_seq_one_letter_code
_entity_poly.pdbx_strand_id
1 'polypeptide(L)'
;MFRYSLVLSGLVAAISLLCTVAETAELDRGFVIADSGQPWAQIIIGSEAAEPEWCAAEELQRAIEKISGVRLPVNQEPQEGLPFQIIIGTPQSSVAVKEADLFETDNPEEVRIVRRQDRLYLAGPTPSAALYATYTFLQDCLGVRWFWPGLSGEYMPRTERIAFDELDIRHVPSIQIRSLAINSPHYDEDTMIWMARNRMNVHNLQGSRARLSDMKKRGFQVVKGGHNAVLPQQILDAHPEYMAEYGGKRQKPASRPPHLCWSNPDVQKAMAKVIAEWWDNEPEMDRVRFFGADHNHFCECEACQAYAPDVSTRWQKFSKAVIELVNETHPGKQYETLAYQAYRDVPTEVAPFFMIGYTTYNINYTKPITDPSNAKVREEIQAWQDLGVPMGIRGYQFINFNEPMFSPITSVIVEEIAWAEKQGLKGWTSEVTPFGWPTGTPLHEQNWVTNRMPLYAAAQAMWNTQVTAADIIQDWASYVFGPAAEPMAAYYELMNNAWRSTPEVLTYFLHPPTSFARAFISRELLDQADEYFRQARQTLRSVSDPEKRERIEAQINLEAAMLDKWRRTYILQQGRAGHFEVQVPRAPVKPAMNAQANDPAWRHAAAFPAFEDNKGNRDVETTKAYGLWDEKALYLRFINHDARIDDLKISGQDHDANMFGDDGIELFLADPTHPAAYFHLFVNAAGIRYDAYADGTMALDVAFDPIWNAVTGIEGSTWIVDIELPLESFGIKPTPPATGIFRFPTYAALRKPTAWKMSFKRSGAGRRPNTGWPDASYHSPASFGTIHLVDALPEQKRLILYDVSGKGDPKRAEALTAEMSKIGFDVTAVPSTEAELISALRQGTEVVVLRHPSGSRLSDELMNDHLKPFLQEGGMVLIAATGSLYFERWLGPEARVAWSGWAIHPNRVTAWHDYGSWQRQPHDLTTVIERRITPSSAYRPLTDAWTVMAKLRMADETELPYLMRMDVGQGTLYLTSSNLGYGGGHEMFGSQNPTNAAMLIDNLLAEHRRK
;
A
#
# COMPACT_ATOMS: atom_id res chain seq x y z
N MET A 1 94.79 -31.70 -12.54
CA MET A 1 93.50 -31.10 -12.96
C MET A 1 92.42 -31.85 -12.18
N PHE A 2 91.43 -31.15 -11.62
CA PHE A 2 90.16 -31.70 -11.12
C PHE A 2 90.04 -32.29 -9.71
N ARG A 3 88.92 -31.85 -9.09
CA ARG A 3 88.13 -32.39 -7.97
C ARG A 3 88.83 -32.55 -6.63
N TYR A 4 88.26 -32.00 -5.56
CA TYR A 4 88.11 -32.69 -4.27
C TYR A 4 87.06 -32.03 -3.35
N SER A 5 86.49 -32.90 -2.54
CA SER A 5 85.49 -32.77 -1.49
C SER A 5 85.86 -31.87 -0.30
N LEU A 6 84.82 -31.51 0.49
CA LEU A 6 84.74 -31.33 1.95
C LEU A 6 83.99 -30.04 2.31
N VAL A 7 82.87 -30.14 3.03
CA VAL A 7 82.71 -29.66 4.42
C VAL A 7 81.49 -30.36 5.02
N LEU A 8 81.76 -31.36 5.86
CA LEU A 8 80.78 -32.14 6.64
C LEU A 8 81.10 -31.86 8.13
N SER A 9 80.68 -30.71 8.66
CA SER A 9 80.96 -30.33 10.07
C SER A 9 79.96 -29.36 10.71
N GLY A 10 78.87 -28.97 10.01
CA GLY A 10 77.93 -27.94 10.50
C GLY A 10 76.51 -28.43 10.84
N LEU A 11 76.16 -29.69 10.56
CA LEU A 11 74.75 -30.10 10.53
C LEU A 11 74.17 -30.63 11.85
N VAL A 12 74.99 -30.88 12.88
CA VAL A 12 74.50 -31.52 14.12
C VAL A 12 74.22 -30.50 15.24
N ALA A 13 74.77 -29.28 15.16
CA ALA A 13 74.48 -28.21 16.13
C ALA A 13 73.26 -27.33 15.76
N ALA A 14 72.79 -27.37 14.50
CA ALA A 14 71.65 -26.57 14.04
C ALA A 14 70.29 -27.24 14.35
N ILE A 15 70.24 -28.57 14.53
CA ILE A 15 68.99 -29.30 14.76
C ILE A 15 68.51 -29.20 16.22
N SER A 16 69.41 -28.95 17.18
CA SER A 16 69.03 -28.79 18.58
C SER A 16 68.72 -27.34 18.99
N LEU A 17 69.02 -26.35 18.14
CA LEU A 17 68.68 -24.93 18.37
C LEU A 17 67.44 -24.47 17.58
N LEU A 18 66.97 -25.26 16.62
CA LEU A 18 65.72 -25.01 15.88
C LEU A 18 64.47 -25.59 16.59
N CYS A 19 64.64 -26.50 17.55
CA CYS A 19 63.54 -27.07 18.33
C CYS A 19 63.16 -26.30 19.60
N THR A 20 63.83 -25.19 19.92
CA THR A 20 63.51 -24.38 21.12
C THR A 20 63.14 -22.93 20.83
N VAL A 21 63.06 -22.54 19.55
CA VAL A 21 62.60 -21.19 19.13
C VAL A 21 61.28 -21.26 18.34
N ALA A 22 60.77 -22.46 18.03
CA ALA A 22 59.46 -22.65 17.42
C ALA A 22 58.29 -22.72 18.42
N GLU A 23 58.56 -23.10 19.68
CA GLU A 23 57.52 -23.21 20.74
C GLU A 23 57.12 -21.86 21.36
N THR A 24 57.81 -20.76 21.05
CA THR A 24 57.45 -19.43 21.54
C THR A 24 56.81 -18.52 20.48
N ALA A 25 56.49 -19.05 19.30
CA ALA A 25 55.79 -18.32 18.22
C ALA A 25 54.31 -18.72 18.04
N GLU A 26 53.77 -19.62 18.88
CA GLU A 26 52.38 -20.10 18.78
C GLU A 26 51.34 -19.18 19.46
N LEU A 27 51.77 -18.15 20.18
CA LEU A 27 50.89 -17.24 20.91
C LEU A 27 50.26 -16.11 20.05
N ASP A 28 50.54 -16.05 18.75
CA ASP A 28 50.14 -14.91 17.88
C ASP A 28 49.19 -15.28 16.74
N ARG A 29 48.51 -16.45 16.82
CA ARG A 29 47.42 -16.78 15.88
C ARG A 29 46.07 -16.42 16.50
N GLY A 30 45.41 -15.40 15.94
CA GLY A 30 44.00 -15.11 16.20
C GLY A 30 43.12 -16.36 16.06
N PHE A 31 41.90 -16.34 16.62
CA PHE A 31 40.95 -17.44 16.55
C PHE A 31 40.47 -17.55 15.12
N VAL A 32 40.71 -18.68 14.46
CA VAL A 32 40.34 -18.89 13.06
C VAL A 32 39.17 -19.85 12.98
N ILE A 33 38.08 -19.43 12.36
CA ILE A 33 36.91 -20.29 12.11
C ILE A 33 37.09 -21.03 10.80
N ALA A 34 37.42 -20.29 9.74
CA ALA A 34 37.61 -20.79 8.39
C ALA A 34 38.69 -19.96 7.70
N ASP A 35 39.52 -20.60 6.90
CA ASP A 35 40.56 -19.94 6.10
C ASP A 35 40.85 -20.79 4.86
N SER A 36 40.95 -20.14 3.71
CA SER A 36 41.42 -20.74 2.46
C SER A 36 40.65 -22.02 2.07
N GLY A 37 39.32 -22.01 2.26
CA GLY A 37 38.43 -23.12 1.93
C GLY A 37 38.50 -24.32 2.89
N GLN A 38 39.17 -24.18 4.05
CA GLN A 38 39.29 -25.24 5.05
C GLN A 38 38.67 -24.84 6.40
N PRO A 39 38.05 -25.78 7.14
CA PRO A 39 37.61 -25.53 8.51
C PRO A 39 38.81 -25.50 9.46
N TRP A 40 38.83 -24.51 10.36
CA TRP A 40 39.80 -24.41 11.45
C TRP A 40 39.15 -24.52 12.83
N ALA A 41 37.83 -24.34 12.89
CA ALA A 41 37.03 -24.56 14.08
C ALA A 41 35.99 -25.67 13.88
N GLN A 42 35.53 -26.23 15.00
CA GLN A 42 34.35 -27.09 15.08
C GLN A 42 33.31 -26.49 16.01
N ILE A 43 32.03 -26.70 15.70
CA ILE A 43 30.93 -26.30 16.57
C ILE A 43 30.69 -27.42 17.58
N ILE A 44 30.74 -27.11 18.86
CA ILE A 44 30.49 -28.04 19.97
C ILE A 44 29.21 -27.63 20.68
N ILE A 45 28.30 -28.57 20.84
CA ILE A 45 27.07 -28.42 21.62
C ILE A 45 27.02 -29.45 22.75
N GLY A 46 26.30 -29.13 23.82
CA GLY A 46 26.14 -30.04 24.95
C GLY A 46 25.53 -31.40 24.59
N SER A 47 25.84 -32.44 25.34
CA SER A 47 25.18 -33.76 25.20
C SER A 47 23.69 -33.71 25.55
N GLU A 48 23.30 -32.78 26.42
CA GLU A 48 21.91 -32.49 26.82
C GLU A 48 21.36 -31.23 26.13
N ALA A 49 21.91 -30.84 24.98
CA ALA A 49 21.48 -29.65 24.23
C ALA A 49 19.99 -29.75 23.82
N ALA A 50 19.23 -28.69 24.09
CA ALA A 50 17.84 -28.57 23.70
C ALA A 50 17.70 -28.11 22.23
N GLU A 51 16.48 -28.19 21.68
CA GLU A 51 16.18 -27.83 20.29
C GLU A 51 16.67 -26.41 19.88
N PRO A 52 16.57 -25.35 20.72
CA PRO A 52 17.14 -24.04 20.38
C PRO A 52 18.66 -24.03 20.20
N GLU A 53 19.40 -24.85 20.96
CA GLU A 53 20.86 -24.96 20.84
C GLU A 53 21.26 -25.68 19.55
N TRP A 54 20.51 -26.72 19.17
CA TRP A 54 20.65 -27.36 17.86
C TRP A 54 20.32 -26.39 16.72
N CYS A 55 19.23 -25.63 16.83
CA CYS A 55 18.90 -24.58 15.87
C CYS A 55 20.02 -23.54 15.76
N ALA A 56 20.67 -23.20 16.87
CA ALA A 56 21.80 -22.27 16.88
C ALA A 56 23.01 -22.83 16.13
N ALA A 57 23.37 -24.10 16.36
CA ALA A 57 24.45 -24.76 15.64
C ALA A 57 24.17 -24.85 14.13
N GLU A 58 22.93 -25.18 13.74
CA GLU A 58 22.49 -25.23 12.34
C GLU A 58 22.57 -23.84 11.67
N GLU A 59 22.09 -22.79 12.33
CA GLU A 59 22.13 -21.43 11.79
C GLU A 59 23.56 -20.89 11.69
N LEU A 60 24.42 -21.18 12.68
CA LEU A 60 25.84 -20.84 12.62
C LEU A 60 26.55 -21.57 11.48
N GLN A 61 26.41 -22.90 11.38
CA GLN A 61 27.02 -23.69 10.31
C GLN A 61 26.60 -23.15 8.92
N ARG A 62 25.30 -22.91 8.73
CA ARG A 62 24.74 -22.38 7.47
C ARG A 62 25.31 -21.00 7.14
N ALA A 63 25.38 -20.10 8.12
CA ALA A 63 25.89 -18.76 7.91
C ALA A 63 27.39 -18.78 7.58
N ILE A 64 28.20 -19.53 8.33
CA ILE A 64 29.63 -19.68 8.04
C ILE A 64 29.85 -20.26 6.64
N GLU A 65 29.10 -21.31 6.25
CA GLU A 65 29.19 -21.89 4.91
C GLU A 65 28.84 -20.87 3.82
N LYS A 66 27.83 -20.03 4.02
CA LYS A 66 27.49 -18.95 3.07
C LYS A 66 28.52 -17.82 3.03
N ILE A 67 29.16 -17.51 4.15
CA ILE A 67 30.16 -16.43 4.28
C ILE A 67 31.50 -16.86 3.67
N SER A 68 31.98 -18.06 4.00
CA SER A 68 33.34 -18.53 3.65
C SER A 68 33.41 -19.67 2.63
N GLY A 69 32.27 -20.29 2.30
CA GLY A 69 32.26 -21.52 1.49
C GLY A 69 32.66 -22.78 2.27
N VAL A 70 32.91 -22.67 3.58
CA VAL A 70 33.39 -23.77 4.43
C VAL A 70 32.28 -24.23 5.36
N ARG A 71 31.97 -25.53 5.30
CA ARG A 71 31.03 -26.16 6.24
C ARG A 71 31.78 -26.69 7.47
N LEU A 72 31.51 -26.10 8.63
CA LEU A 72 32.12 -26.56 9.89
C LEU A 72 31.45 -27.86 10.39
N PRO A 73 32.20 -28.80 10.99
CA PRO A 73 31.58 -29.94 11.68
C PRO A 73 30.85 -29.48 12.95
N VAL A 74 29.73 -30.17 13.26
CA VAL A 74 28.96 -29.99 14.50
C VAL A 74 29.04 -31.28 15.29
N ASN A 75 29.60 -31.22 16.50
CA ASN A 75 29.84 -32.38 17.35
C ASN A 75 29.33 -32.13 18.78
N GLN A 76 29.07 -33.19 19.54
CA GLN A 76 28.81 -33.09 20.98
C GLN A 76 30.08 -33.20 21.83
N GLU A 77 31.13 -33.78 21.26
CA GLU A 77 32.46 -33.88 21.85
C GLU A 77 33.52 -33.40 20.85
N PRO A 78 34.61 -32.75 21.30
CA PRO A 78 35.68 -32.32 20.41
C PRO A 78 36.32 -33.49 19.66
N GLN A 79 36.40 -33.39 18.33
CA GLN A 79 37.17 -34.32 17.52
C GLN A 79 38.60 -33.80 17.31
N GLU A 80 39.57 -34.71 17.21
CA GLU A 80 40.97 -34.36 16.91
C GLU A 80 41.11 -33.77 15.50
N GLY A 81 42.10 -32.89 15.31
CA GLY A 81 42.45 -32.34 13.99
C GLY A 81 41.94 -30.93 13.69
N LEU A 82 41.13 -30.32 14.58
CA LEU A 82 40.74 -28.91 14.48
C LEU A 82 41.17 -28.13 15.73
N PRO A 83 41.97 -27.06 15.59
CA PRO A 83 42.58 -26.37 16.73
C PRO A 83 41.62 -25.48 17.53
N PHE A 84 40.47 -25.08 16.96
CA PHE A 84 39.54 -24.16 17.61
C PHE A 84 38.16 -24.79 17.83
N GLN A 85 37.47 -24.35 18.88
CA GLN A 85 36.14 -24.85 19.25
C GLN A 85 35.16 -23.68 19.44
N ILE A 86 33.98 -23.76 18.85
CA ILE A 86 32.88 -22.83 19.10
C ILE A 86 31.86 -23.57 19.97
N ILE A 87 31.83 -23.23 21.26
CA ILE A 87 30.95 -23.85 22.24
C ILE A 87 29.61 -23.09 22.26
N ILE A 88 28.51 -23.77 21.94
CA ILE A 88 27.15 -23.22 22.06
C ILE A 88 26.44 -23.93 23.21
N GLY A 89 25.85 -23.17 24.13
CA GLY A 89 24.91 -23.73 25.10
C GLY A 89 24.77 -22.99 26.43
N THR A 90 24.33 -23.73 27.44
CA THR A 90 23.99 -23.23 28.78
C THR A 90 24.86 -23.90 29.86
N PRO A 91 24.91 -23.39 31.11
CA PRO A 91 25.55 -24.09 32.23
C PRO A 91 24.95 -25.46 32.53
N GLN A 92 23.70 -25.71 32.15
CA GLN A 92 23.01 -26.99 32.35
C GLN A 92 23.38 -27.99 31.26
N SER A 93 23.38 -27.56 30.00
CA SER A 93 23.63 -28.43 28.84
C SER A 93 25.11 -28.66 28.54
N SER A 94 26.00 -27.73 28.92
CA SER A 94 27.42 -27.77 28.57
C SER A 94 28.33 -27.57 29.79
N VAL A 95 29.14 -28.59 30.09
CA VAL A 95 30.17 -28.54 31.15
C VAL A 95 31.17 -27.41 30.88
N ALA A 96 31.57 -27.22 29.62
CA ALA A 96 32.51 -26.15 29.25
C ALA A 96 31.94 -24.75 29.55
N VAL A 97 30.65 -24.52 29.31
CA VAL A 97 29.99 -23.24 29.66
C VAL A 97 29.91 -23.07 31.18
N LYS A 98 29.57 -24.15 31.90
CA LYS A 98 29.50 -24.13 33.37
C LYS A 98 30.84 -23.81 34.02
N GLU A 99 31.92 -24.44 33.56
CA GLU A 99 33.28 -24.23 34.08
C GLU A 99 33.85 -22.86 33.69
N ALA A 100 33.42 -22.32 32.55
CA ALA A 100 33.84 -20.99 32.13
C ALA A 100 33.23 -19.87 32.99
N ASP A 101 32.15 -20.13 33.74
CA ASP A 101 31.51 -19.18 34.66
C ASP A 101 31.31 -17.79 34.02
N LEU A 102 30.49 -17.78 32.97
CA LEU A 102 30.37 -16.64 32.04
C LEU A 102 29.30 -15.61 32.44
N PHE A 103 28.44 -15.87 33.41
CA PHE A 103 27.25 -15.04 33.63
C PHE A 103 27.38 -14.20 34.89
N GLU A 104 27.00 -12.94 34.78
CA GLU A 104 27.15 -11.96 35.88
C GLU A 104 25.80 -11.58 36.51
N THR A 105 24.68 -11.99 35.89
CA THR A 105 23.33 -11.73 36.39
C THR A 105 22.44 -12.95 36.29
N ASP A 106 21.34 -12.93 37.02
CA ASP A 106 20.29 -13.95 36.98
C ASP A 106 19.30 -13.74 35.80
N ASN A 107 19.62 -12.88 34.83
CA ASN A 107 18.71 -12.60 33.71
C ASN A 107 18.68 -13.80 32.73
N PRO A 108 17.51 -14.44 32.51
CA PRO A 108 17.43 -15.65 31.69
C PRO A 108 17.71 -15.43 30.19
N GLU A 109 17.71 -14.18 29.72
CA GLU A 109 18.03 -13.80 28.34
C GLU A 109 19.41 -13.12 28.21
N GLU A 110 20.26 -13.15 29.24
CA GLU A 110 21.65 -12.67 29.11
C GLU A 110 22.40 -13.48 28.04
N VAL A 111 23.12 -12.77 27.18
CA VAL A 111 23.94 -13.32 26.11
C VAL A 111 25.41 -13.05 26.39
N ARG A 112 26.24 -14.06 26.17
CA ARG A 112 27.71 -13.97 26.24
C ARG A 112 28.34 -14.51 24.95
N ILE A 113 29.19 -13.70 24.34
CA ILE A 113 30.07 -14.08 23.23
C ILE A 113 31.51 -13.83 23.70
N VAL A 114 32.20 -14.89 24.12
CA VAL A 114 33.50 -14.75 24.79
C VAL A 114 34.52 -15.68 24.15
N ARG A 115 35.64 -15.15 23.67
CA ARG A 115 36.80 -15.95 23.32
C ARG A 115 37.67 -16.16 24.56
N ARG A 116 38.00 -17.41 24.89
CA ARG A 116 39.08 -17.76 25.82
C ARG A 116 39.98 -18.79 25.17
N GLN A 117 41.24 -18.41 24.91
CA GLN A 117 42.25 -19.27 24.28
C GLN A 117 41.76 -19.80 22.91
N ASP A 118 41.57 -21.12 22.81
CA ASP A 118 41.15 -21.89 21.64
C ASP A 118 39.63 -22.10 21.57
N ARG A 119 38.86 -21.49 22.49
CA ARG A 119 37.40 -21.60 22.57
C ARG A 119 36.70 -20.27 22.37
N LEU A 120 35.65 -20.26 21.55
CA LEU A 120 34.65 -19.20 21.48
C LEU A 120 33.36 -19.72 22.10
N TYR A 121 32.85 -19.05 23.13
CA TYR A 121 31.57 -19.36 23.76
C TYR A 121 30.48 -18.48 23.16
N LEU A 122 29.40 -19.10 22.68
CA LEU A 122 28.12 -18.48 22.32
C LEU A 122 27.08 -19.00 23.31
N ALA A 123 26.95 -18.32 24.44
CA ALA A 123 26.32 -18.89 25.62
C ALA A 123 25.23 -17.99 26.21
N GLY A 124 24.26 -18.63 26.86
CA GLY A 124 23.21 -17.96 27.63
C GLY A 124 22.73 -18.82 28.81
N PRO A 125 22.04 -18.25 29.81
CA PRO A 125 21.47 -19.03 30.93
C PRO A 125 20.33 -19.96 30.53
N THR A 126 19.75 -19.76 29.34
CA THR A 126 18.68 -20.59 28.77
C THR A 126 19.02 -21.00 27.32
N PRO A 127 18.43 -22.09 26.80
CA PRO A 127 18.66 -22.51 25.41
C PRO A 127 18.32 -21.41 24.39
N SER A 128 17.24 -20.64 24.61
CA SER A 128 16.89 -19.49 23.75
C SER A 128 17.95 -18.40 23.81
N ALA A 129 18.53 -18.12 24.99
CA ALA A 129 19.61 -17.15 25.12
C ALA A 129 20.89 -17.59 24.39
N ALA A 130 21.23 -18.88 24.40
CA ALA A 130 22.34 -19.41 23.59
C ALA A 130 22.07 -19.25 22.08
N LEU A 131 20.83 -19.44 21.62
CA LEU A 131 20.43 -19.12 20.25
C LEU A 131 20.58 -17.62 19.93
N TYR A 132 20.18 -16.73 20.84
CA TYR A 132 20.37 -15.29 20.67
C TYR A 132 21.85 -14.87 20.68
N ALA A 133 22.70 -15.56 21.45
CA ALA A 133 24.15 -15.36 21.41
C ALA A 133 24.72 -15.67 20.01
N THR A 134 24.26 -16.75 19.39
CA THR A 134 24.62 -17.07 18.01
C THR A 134 24.13 -16.02 17.03
N TYR A 135 22.87 -15.57 17.09
CA TYR A 135 22.39 -14.50 16.21
C TYR A 135 23.11 -13.17 16.43
N THR A 136 23.48 -12.86 17.67
CA THR A 136 24.28 -11.67 18.02
C THR A 136 25.68 -11.77 17.43
N PHE A 137 26.35 -12.92 17.53
CA PHE A 137 27.65 -13.13 16.88
C PHE A 137 27.57 -13.01 15.36
N LEU A 138 26.57 -13.63 14.74
CA LEU A 138 26.36 -13.55 13.29
C LEU A 138 26.11 -12.10 12.84
N GLN A 139 25.27 -11.36 13.55
CA GLN A 139 24.92 -10.00 13.16
C GLN A 139 26.02 -8.99 13.49
N ASP A 140 26.51 -8.98 14.73
CA ASP A 140 27.32 -7.90 15.26
C ASP A 140 28.82 -8.14 15.01
N CYS A 141 29.26 -9.41 14.93
CA CYS A 141 30.66 -9.75 14.66
C CYS A 141 30.93 -10.13 13.20
N LEU A 142 29.97 -10.80 12.54
CA LEU A 142 30.14 -11.26 11.16
C LEU A 142 29.36 -10.43 10.12
N GLY A 143 28.63 -9.39 10.55
CA GLY A 143 27.93 -8.49 9.64
C GLY A 143 26.78 -9.13 8.87
N VAL A 144 26.17 -10.22 9.38
CA VAL A 144 24.97 -10.82 8.79
C VAL A 144 23.76 -9.92 9.04
N ARG A 145 22.85 -9.81 8.07
CA ARG A 145 21.58 -9.08 8.20
C ARG A 145 20.40 -9.87 7.64
N TRP A 146 19.26 -9.69 8.30
CA TRP A 146 17.96 -10.23 7.90
C TRP A 146 16.93 -9.10 7.89
N PHE A 147 16.82 -8.39 6.77
CA PHE A 147 16.01 -7.16 6.69
C PHE A 147 14.52 -7.42 6.52
N TRP A 148 14.14 -8.50 5.82
CA TRP A 148 12.75 -8.92 5.66
C TRP A 148 12.65 -10.45 5.50
N PRO A 149 11.44 -11.05 5.58
CA PRO A 149 11.26 -12.48 5.45
C PRO A 149 11.74 -13.08 4.12
N GLY A 150 12.30 -14.28 4.19
CA GLY A 150 12.75 -15.07 3.03
C GLY A 150 14.18 -14.76 2.56
N LEU A 151 14.65 -15.56 1.59
CA LEU A 151 16.04 -15.51 1.11
C LEU A 151 16.45 -14.15 0.50
N SER A 152 15.50 -13.41 -0.09
CA SER A 152 15.77 -12.10 -0.67
C SER A 152 16.15 -11.03 0.37
N GLY A 153 15.75 -11.24 1.63
CA GLY A 153 16.08 -10.38 2.77
C GLY A 153 17.34 -10.81 3.53
N GLU A 154 18.01 -11.89 3.12
CA GLU A 154 19.29 -12.33 3.68
C GLU A 154 20.47 -11.58 3.03
N TYR A 155 21.32 -11.01 3.87
CA TYR A 155 22.58 -10.38 3.47
C TYR A 155 23.70 -10.95 4.33
N MET A 156 24.65 -11.62 3.69
CA MET A 156 25.81 -12.23 4.34
C MET A 156 27.07 -11.80 3.59
N PRO A 157 28.04 -11.16 4.25
CA PRO A 157 29.28 -10.76 3.59
C PRO A 157 30.06 -12.01 3.18
N ARG A 158 30.74 -11.95 2.04
CA ARG A 158 31.65 -13.03 1.62
C ARG A 158 33.07 -12.72 2.05
N THR A 159 33.74 -13.68 2.68
CA THR A 159 35.17 -13.61 3.02
C THR A 159 35.79 -15.00 3.05
N GLU A 160 36.98 -15.18 2.48
CA GLU A 160 37.69 -16.46 2.50
C GLU A 160 38.26 -16.81 3.89
N ARG A 161 38.44 -15.81 4.74
CA ARG A 161 38.99 -15.96 6.09
C ARG A 161 38.08 -15.31 7.12
N ILE A 162 37.71 -16.08 8.13
CA ILE A 162 36.97 -15.61 9.31
C ILE A 162 37.89 -15.81 10.51
N ALA A 163 38.43 -14.71 11.02
CA ALA A 163 39.30 -14.71 12.19
C ALA A 163 39.13 -13.43 13.02
N PHE A 164 39.40 -13.52 14.32
CA PHE A 164 39.38 -12.40 15.26
C PHE A 164 40.30 -12.65 16.44
N ASP A 165 40.76 -11.58 17.08
CA ASP A 165 41.71 -11.63 18.18
C ASP A 165 40.98 -11.78 19.51
N GLU A 166 40.34 -10.73 20.03
CA GLU A 166 39.60 -10.81 21.30
C GLU A 166 38.12 -10.55 21.07
N LEU A 167 37.27 -11.28 21.79
CA LEU A 167 35.83 -11.07 21.86
C LEU A 167 35.38 -11.28 23.30
N ASP A 168 34.73 -10.27 23.87
CA ASP A 168 34.00 -10.36 25.13
C ASP A 168 32.79 -9.43 25.04
N ILE A 169 31.70 -9.96 24.51
CA ILE A 169 30.43 -9.24 24.35
C ILE A 169 29.46 -9.83 25.36
N ARG A 170 28.88 -8.94 26.15
CA ARG A 170 27.74 -9.22 27.01
C ARG A 170 26.56 -8.36 26.57
N HIS A 171 25.40 -8.98 26.38
CA HIS A 171 24.17 -8.26 26.06
C HIS A 171 23.00 -8.75 26.90
N VAL A 172 22.13 -7.83 27.29
CA VAL A 172 20.82 -8.14 27.88
C VAL A 172 19.78 -7.41 27.03
N PRO A 173 18.72 -8.08 26.54
CA PRO A 173 17.72 -7.43 25.70
C PRO A 173 17.04 -6.27 26.44
N SER A 174 16.88 -5.13 25.78
CA SER A 174 16.24 -3.94 26.35
C SER A 174 14.76 -4.15 26.68
N ILE A 175 14.01 -4.83 25.81
CA ILE A 175 12.59 -5.15 26.01
C ILE A 175 12.45 -6.65 26.28
N GLN A 176 11.75 -7.04 27.34
CA GLN A 176 11.57 -8.45 27.72
C GLN A 176 10.66 -9.21 26.73
N ILE A 177 9.53 -8.62 26.35
CA ILE A 177 8.55 -9.25 25.44
C ILE A 177 8.61 -8.57 24.07
N ARG A 178 9.20 -9.26 23.09
CA ARG A 178 9.52 -8.73 21.77
C ARG A 178 8.74 -9.48 20.70
N SER A 179 7.77 -8.84 20.05
CA SER A 179 6.87 -9.53 19.12
C SER A 179 6.18 -8.60 18.12
N LEU A 180 5.60 -9.20 17.07
CA LEU A 180 4.65 -8.55 16.17
C LEU A 180 3.26 -9.19 16.32
N ALA A 181 2.22 -8.38 16.24
CA ALA A 181 0.85 -8.86 16.23
C ALA A 181 0.37 -8.99 14.78
N ILE A 182 0.43 -10.20 14.23
CA ILE A 182 0.09 -10.43 12.83
C ILE A 182 -1.42 -10.59 12.68
N ASN A 183 -2.05 -9.65 11.98
CA ASN A 183 -3.50 -9.56 11.77
C ASN A 183 -3.97 -10.49 10.64
N SER A 184 -3.93 -11.81 10.83
CA SER A 184 -4.57 -12.86 9.99
C SER A 184 -4.01 -14.24 10.36
N PRO A 185 -4.73 -15.37 10.18
CA PRO A 185 -4.21 -16.72 10.45
C PRO A 185 -3.17 -17.21 9.42
N HIS A 186 -2.26 -16.34 8.98
CA HIS A 186 -1.24 -16.65 7.98
C HIS A 186 0.15 -16.23 8.47
N TYR A 187 0.53 -16.69 9.67
CA TYR A 187 1.96 -16.79 9.98
C TYR A 187 2.58 -17.76 8.96
N ASP A 188 3.31 -17.21 8.00
CA ASP A 188 4.15 -17.99 7.11
C ASP A 188 5.48 -18.32 7.80
N GLU A 189 6.14 -19.36 7.31
CA GLU A 189 7.38 -19.86 7.91
C GLU A 189 8.53 -18.84 7.80
N ASP A 190 8.61 -18.11 6.67
CA ASP A 190 9.65 -17.11 6.45
C ASP A 190 9.55 -15.96 7.46
N THR A 191 8.33 -15.53 7.78
CA THR A 191 8.09 -14.51 8.81
C THR A 191 8.53 -15.00 10.19
N MET A 192 8.19 -16.24 10.56
CA MET A 192 8.64 -16.83 11.84
C MET A 192 10.17 -16.92 11.92
N ILE A 193 10.82 -17.37 10.85
CA ILE A 193 12.28 -17.45 10.75
C ILE A 193 12.91 -16.06 10.90
N TRP A 194 12.36 -15.07 10.20
CA TRP A 194 12.85 -13.69 10.26
C TRP A 194 12.70 -13.08 11.67
N MET A 195 11.57 -13.33 12.35
CA MET A 195 11.35 -12.89 13.73
C MET A 195 12.39 -13.51 14.68
N ALA A 196 12.66 -14.81 14.57
CA ALA A 196 13.63 -15.52 15.42
C ALA A 196 15.06 -14.97 15.22
N ARG A 197 15.46 -14.80 13.95
CA ARG A 197 16.77 -14.24 13.56
C ARG A 197 16.98 -12.80 14.02
N ASN A 198 15.90 -12.02 14.11
CA ASN A 198 15.91 -10.70 14.71
C ASN A 198 15.58 -10.71 16.22
N ARG A 199 15.76 -11.87 16.88
CA ARG A 199 15.69 -12.05 18.34
C ARG A 199 14.37 -11.62 18.99
N MET A 200 13.28 -11.65 18.23
CA MET A 200 11.93 -11.63 18.80
C MET A 200 11.65 -12.96 19.49
N ASN A 201 10.91 -12.92 20.60
CA ASN A 201 10.80 -14.07 21.50
C ASN A 201 9.36 -14.50 21.80
N VAL A 202 8.35 -13.93 21.15
CA VAL A 202 6.96 -14.40 21.29
C VAL A 202 6.31 -14.69 19.94
N HIS A 203 5.65 -15.85 19.86
CA HIS A 203 4.86 -16.28 18.71
C HIS A 203 3.46 -16.74 19.13
N ASN A 204 2.42 -16.35 18.38
CA ASN A 204 1.05 -16.82 18.63
C ASN A 204 0.84 -18.19 17.98
N LEU A 205 0.30 -19.14 18.74
CA LEU A 205 -0.11 -20.46 18.24
C LEU A 205 -1.43 -20.38 17.49
N GLN A 206 -2.34 -19.51 17.94
CA GLN A 206 -3.67 -19.41 17.33
C GLN A 206 -3.57 -18.80 15.93
N GLY A 207 -4.08 -19.53 14.94
CA GLY A 207 -4.02 -19.11 13.53
C GLY A 207 -2.66 -19.32 12.87
N SER A 208 -1.68 -19.91 13.55
CA SER A 208 -0.42 -20.32 12.91
C SER A 208 -0.57 -21.66 12.20
N ARG A 209 0.21 -21.86 11.13
CA ARG A 209 0.38 -23.17 10.48
C ARG A 209 1.57 -23.96 11.03
N ALA A 210 2.47 -23.30 11.78
CA ALA A 210 3.63 -23.94 12.38
C ALA A 210 3.22 -24.76 13.61
N ARG A 211 3.92 -25.87 13.86
CA ARG A 211 3.70 -26.68 15.07
C ARG A 211 4.34 -25.98 16.27
N LEU A 212 3.80 -26.23 17.46
CA LEU A 212 4.36 -25.70 18.71
C LEU A 212 5.85 -26.04 18.85
N SER A 213 6.25 -27.28 18.53
CA SER A 213 7.65 -27.71 18.56
C SER A 213 8.55 -26.89 17.63
N ASP A 214 8.06 -26.52 16.45
CA ASP A 214 8.82 -25.74 15.47
C ASP A 214 9.04 -24.31 16.00
N MET A 215 8.06 -23.75 16.72
CA MET A 215 8.19 -22.44 17.38
C MET A 215 9.19 -22.51 18.56
N LYS A 216 9.07 -23.52 19.41
CA LYS A 216 9.99 -23.74 20.55
C LYS A 216 11.42 -23.94 20.09
N LYS A 217 11.65 -24.73 19.03
CA LYS A 217 12.98 -24.90 18.40
C LYS A 217 13.63 -23.57 18.02
N ARG A 218 12.84 -22.57 17.63
CA ARG A 218 13.31 -21.23 17.25
C ARG A 218 13.41 -20.25 18.41
N GLY A 219 13.31 -20.75 19.65
CA GLY A 219 13.47 -19.98 20.87
C GLY A 219 12.25 -19.11 21.24
N PHE A 220 11.09 -19.31 20.61
CA PHE A 220 9.89 -18.56 20.94
C PHE A 220 9.24 -19.05 22.23
N GLN A 221 8.79 -18.10 23.04
CA GLN A 221 7.69 -18.30 23.97
C GLN A 221 6.38 -18.34 23.17
N VAL A 222 5.63 -19.42 23.33
CA VAL A 222 4.42 -19.71 22.58
C VAL A 222 3.22 -19.27 23.40
N VAL A 223 2.42 -18.38 22.82
CA VAL A 223 1.18 -17.91 23.45
C VAL A 223 -0.01 -18.43 22.67
N LYS A 224 -1.11 -18.71 23.36
CA LYS A 224 -2.39 -19.07 22.72
C LYS A 224 -3.46 -18.09 23.18
N GLY A 225 -4.16 -17.48 22.24
CA GLY A 225 -5.14 -16.48 22.62
C GLY A 225 -5.48 -15.44 21.55
N GLY A 226 -6.46 -14.61 21.90
CA GLY A 226 -7.02 -13.55 21.05
C GLY A 226 -8.25 -12.94 21.72
N HIS A 227 -9.23 -12.49 20.92
CA HIS A 227 -10.58 -12.11 21.40
C HIS A 227 -11.40 -13.32 21.85
N ASN A 228 -10.79 -14.17 22.68
CA ASN A 228 -11.33 -15.45 23.11
C ASN A 228 -12.08 -15.37 24.45
N ALA A 229 -12.32 -14.18 25.01
CA ALA A 229 -13.36 -14.03 26.04
C ALA A 229 -14.77 -14.08 25.41
N VAL A 230 -14.96 -15.07 24.54
CA VAL A 230 -16.17 -15.42 23.82
C VAL A 230 -16.32 -16.94 23.97
N LEU A 231 -17.54 -17.41 24.17
CA LEU A 231 -17.80 -18.84 24.32
C LEU A 231 -18.18 -19.45 22.95
N PRO A 232 -17.96 -20.76 22.74
CA PRO A 232 -18.44 -21.46 21.56
C PRO A 232 -19.93 -21.17 21.28
N GLN A 233 -20.28 -21.00 20.00
CA GLN A 233 -21.64 -20.63 19.61
C GLN A 233 -22.72 -21.57 20.16
N GLN A 234 -22.43 -22.86 20.24
CA GLN A 234 -23.33 -23.88 20.81
C GLN A 234 -23.64 -23.62 22.30
N ILE A 235 -22.65 -23.15 23.08
CA ILE A 235 -22.85 -22.78 24.48
C ILE A 235 -23.72 -21.52 24.58
N LEU A 236 -23.45 -20.52 23.73
CA LEU A 236 -24.22 -19.27 23.71
C LEU A 236 -25.68 -19.48 23.28
N ASP A 237 -25.94 -20.45 22.39
CA ASP A 237 -27.29 -20.79 21.95
C ASP A 237 -28.08 -21.54 23.03
N ALA A 238 -27.41 -22.41 23.79
CA ALA A 238 -28.00 -23.13 24.93
C ALA A 238 -28.21 -22.24 26.16
N HIS A 239 -27.36 -21.21 26.32
CA HIS A 239 -27.36 -20.29 27.45
C HIS A 239 -27.41 -18.82 26.99
N PRO A 240 -28.55 -18.32 26.48
CA PRO A 240 -28.65 -16.93 26.02
C PRO A 240 -28.34 -15.88 27.10
N GLU A 241 -28.54 -16.23 28.37
CA GLU A 241 -28.20 -15.42 29.54
C GLU A 241 -26.68 -15.19 29.72
N TYR A 242 -25.85 -15.97 29.03
CA TYR A 242 -24.39 -15.77 29.03
C TYR A 242 -23.98 -14.59 28.16
N MET A 243 -24.79 -14.21 27.18
CA MET A 243 -24.53 -13.06 26.33
C MET A 243 -24.79 -11.74 27.08
N ALA A 244 -24.05 -10.70 26.74
CA ALA A 244 -24.26 -9.35 27.26
C ALA A 244 -25.67 -8.83 26.92
N GLU A 245 -26.31 -8.19 27.89
CA GLU A 245 -27.51 -7.39 27.68
C GLU A 245 -27.10 -5.98 27.28
N TYR A 246 -27.59 -5.48 26.16
CA TYR A 246 -27.30 -4.11 25.71
C TYR A 246 -28.53 -3.54 25.01
N GLY A 247 -28.97 -2.36 25.43
CA GLY A 247 -30.24 -1.79 24.96
C GLY A 247 -31.45 -2.66 25.31
N GLY A 248 -31.42 -3.31 26.47
CA GLY A 248 -32.49 -4.18 26.97
C GLY A 248 -32.66 -5.53 26.25
N LYS A 249 -31.68 -5.93 25.42
CA LYS A 249 -31.71 -7.22 24.72
C LYS A 249 -30.37 -7.94 24.84
N ARG A 250 -30.43 -9.28 24.96
CA ARG A 250 -29.23 -10.12 24.85
C ARG A 250 -28.74 -10.10 23.41
N GLN A 251 -27.52 -9.63 23.20
CA GLN A 251 -26.98 -9.37 21.87
C GLN A 251 -26.42 -10.66 21.26
N LYS A 252 -26.77 -10.91 19.99
CA LYS A 252 -26.09 -11.87 19.11
C LYS A 252 -25.80 -11.18 17.77
N PRO A 253 -24.70 -10.42 17.66
CA PRO A 253 -24.38 -9.66 16.45
C PRO A 253 -24.18 -10.60 15.25
N ALA A 254 -24.65 -10.21 14.06
CA ALA A 254 -24.63 -11.08 12.88
C ALA A 254 -23.22 -11.34 12.32
N SER A 255 -22.25 -10.47 12.61
CA SER A 255 -20.89 -10.50 12.03
C SER A 255 -19.77 -10.48 13.06
N ARG A 256 -20.08 -10.52 14.36
CA ARG A 256 -19.10 -10.49 15.46
C ARG A 256 -19.60 -11.34 16.63
N PRO A 257 -18.72 -11.98 17.40
CA PRO A 257 -19.13 -12.65 18.62
C PRO A 257 -19.67 -11.64 19.63
N PRO A 258 -20.68 -11.99 20.45
CA PRO A 258 -21.18 -11.10 21.48
C PRO A 258 -20.18 -10.98 22.64
N HIS A 259 -20.25 -9.85 23.36
CA HIS A 259 -19.68 -9.80 24.71
C HIS A 259 -20.42 -10.75 25.64
N LEU A 260 -19.72 -11.18 26.70
CA LEU A 260 -20.28 -12.04 27.73
C LEU A 260 -20.82 -11.23 28.91
N CYS A 261 -21.74 -11.80 29.66
CA CYS A 261 -22.21 -11.28 30.93
C CYS A 261 -21.16 -11.55 32.03
N TRP A 262 -20.20 -10.64 32.19
CA TRP A 262 -19.03 -10.81 33.06
C TRP A 262 -19.33 -11.02 34.56
N SER A 263 -20.47 -10.55 35.06
CA SER A 263 -20.88 -10.79 36.44
C SER A 263 -21.56 -12.15 36.67
N ASN A 264 -21.85 -12.92 35.61
CA ASN A 264 -22.51 -14.22 35.74
C ASN A 264 -21.48 -15.29 36.14
N PRO A 265 -21.62 -15.94 37.32
CA PRO A 265 -20.65 -16.95 37.77
C PRO A 265 -20.54 -18.16 36.84
N ASP A 266 -21.60 -18.53 36.13
CA ASP A 266 -21.56 -19.69 35.23
C ASP A 266 -20.84 -19.35 33.91
N VAL A 267 -20.84 -18.08 33.50
CA VAL A 267 -19.97 -17.58 32.41
C VAL A 267 -18.51 -17.64 32.83
N GLN A 268 -18.17 -17.25 34.06
CA GLN A 268 -16.81 -17.31 34.59
C GLN A 268 -16.28 -18.76 34.61
N LYS A 269 -17.08 -19.71 35.08
CA LYS A 269 -16.76 -21.15 35.03
C LYS A 269 -16.62 -21.68 33.61
N ALA A 270 -17.53 -21.31 32.70
CA ALA A 270 -17.47 -21.74 31.31
C ALA A 270 -16.20 -21.22 30.62
N MET A 271 -15.81 -19.97 30.86
CA MET A 271 -14.57 -19.40 30.33
C MET A 271 -13.33 -20.07 30.93
N ALA A 272 -13.31 -20.29 32.26
CA ALA A 272 -12.23 -20.99 32.93
C ALA A 272 -12.02 -22.40 32.35
N LYS A 273 -13.12 -23.12 32.07
CA LYS A 273 -13.07 -24.44 31.42
C LYS A 273 -12.42 -24.37 30.03
N VAL A 274 -12.82 -23.41 29.19
CA VAL A 274 -12.24 -23.25 27.84
C VAL A 274 -10.73 -22.98 27.92
N ILE A 275 -10.30 -22.14 28.85
CA ILE A 275 -8.88 -21.83 29.06
C ILE A 275 -8.11 -23.04 29.61
N ALA A 276 -8.68 -23.77 30.57
CA ALA A 276 -8.10 -25.01 31.11
C ALA A 276 -7.91 -26.06 30.00
N GLU A 277 -8.90 -26.25 29.14
CA GLU A 277 -8.80 -27.16 27.99
C GLU A 277 -7.65 -26.80 27.04
N TRP A 278 -7.30 -25.52 26.90
CA TRP A 278 -6.12 -25.17 26.10
C TRP A 278 -4.81 -25.60 26.76
N TRP A 279 -4.70 -25.53 28.08
CA TRP A 279 -3.55 -26.04 28.83
C TRP A 279 -3.47 -27.56 28.80
N ASP A 280 -4.61 -28.25 28.90
CA ASP A 280 -4.67 -29.71 28.77
C ASP A 280 -4.20 -30.18 27.39
N ASN A 281 -4.60 -29.47 26.33
CA ASN A 281 -4.25 -29.82 24.96
C ASN A 281 -2.82 -29.42 24.56
N GLU A 282 -2.29 -28.33 25.12
CA GLU A 282 -0.99 -27.76 24.76
C GLU A 282 -0.18 -27.41 26.02
N PRO A 283 0.25 -28.40 26.83
CA PRO A 283 0.84 -28.15 28.14
C PRO A 283 2.18 -27.39 28.07
N GLU A 284 2.86 -27.45 26.91
CA GLU A 284 4.16 -26.82 26.64
C GLU A 284 4.05 -25.33 26.23
N MET A 285 2.85 -24.79 26.00
CA MET A 285 2.70 -23.36 25.74
C MET A 285 3.09 -22.54 26.99
N ASP A 286 3.43 -21.27 26.81
CA ASP A 286 3.98 -20.45 27.89
C ASP A 286 2.90 -19.57 28.55
N ARG A 287 1.97 -19.02 27.76
CA ARG A 287 0.93 -18.09 28.26
C ARG A 287 -0.38 -18.17 27.50
N VAL A 288 -1.45 -17.73 28.15
CA VAL A 288 -2.76 -17.51 27.53
C VAL A 288 -3.07 -16.02 27.42
N ARG A 289 -3.56 -15.58 26.26
CA ARG A 289 -4.10 -14.23 26.05
C ARG A 289 -5.61 -14.29 25.93
N PHE A 290 -6.33 -13.44 26.67
CA PHE A 290 -7.77 -13.31 26.47
C PHE A 290 -8.24 -11.87 26.63
N PHE A 291 -9.06 -11.44 25.69
CA PHE A 291 -9.62 -10.08 25.59
C PHE A 291 -11.13 -10.17 25.34
N GLY A 292 -11.86 -9.11 25.71
CA GLY A 292 -13.27 -8.97 25.35
C GLY A 292 -13.48 -8.99 23.83
N ALA A 293 -14.73 -9.23 23.40
CA ALA A 293 -15.11 -9.11 22.00
C ALA A 293 -14.81 -7.69 21.44
N ASP A 294 -14.47 -7.60 20.16
CA ASP A 294 -13.99 -6.35 19.55
C ASP A 294 -15.13 -5.40 19.15
N HIS A 295 -15.84 -4.85 20.15
CA HIS A 295 -16.87 -3.80 20.01
C HIS A 295 -17.28 -3.21 21.38
N ASN A 296 -17.96 -2.06 21.39
CA ASN A 296 -18.31 -1.37 22.65
C ASN A 296 -19.67 -1.76 23.30
N HIS A 297 -20.36 -2.82 22.82
CA HIS A 297 -21.64 -3.26 23.40
C HIS A 297 -21.45 -4.16 24.64
N PHE A 298 -20.93 -3.60 25.73
CA PHE A 298 -20.72 -4.31 27.00
C PHE A 298 -22.04 -4.50 27.77
N CYS A 299 -22.08 -5.46 28.70
CA CYS A 299 -23.32 -5.81 29.41
C CYS A 299 -23.83 -4.68 30.34
N GLU A 300 -25.10 -4.33 30.20
CA GLU A 300 -25.82 -3.29 30.96
C GLU A 300 -26.81 -3.88 31.98
N CYS A 301 -26.88 -5.20 32.14
CA CYS A 301 -27.81 -5.81 33.10
C CYS A 301 -27.50 -5.35 34.53
N GLU A 302 -28.53 -5.38 35.39
CA GLU A 302 -28.44 -4.93 36.79
C GLU A 302 -27.29 -5.61 37.55
N ALA A 303 -27.11 -6.91 37.37
CA ALA A 303 -26.01 -7.66 38.00
C ALA A 303 -24.64 -7.17 37.56
N CYS A 304 -24.44 -6.85 36.27
CA CYS A 304 -23.19 -6.29 35.78
C CYS A 304 -22.98 -4.88 36.32
N GLN A 305 -23.99 -4.02 36.33
CA GLN A 305 -23.88 -2.66 36.90
C GLN A 305 -23.55 -2.68 38.40
N ALA A 306 -24.11 -3.63 39.14
CA ALA A 306 -23.78 -3.85 40.54
C ALA A 306 -22.36 -4.44 40.75
N TYR A 307 -21.85 -5.22 39.79
CA TYR A 307 -20.51 -5.80 39.86
C TYR A 307 -19.39 -4.74 39.84
N ALA A 308 -19.55 -3.74 38.97
CA ALA A 308 -18.85 -2.46 39.00
C ALA A 308 -19.52 -1.47 38.04
N PRO A 309 -19.53 -0.16 38.34
CA PRO A 309 -20.17 0.84 37.47
C PRO A 309 -19.41 1.07 36.16
N ASP A 310 -18.09 0.98 36.15
CA ASP A 310 -17.25 1.17 34.97
C ASP A 310 -16.89 -0.16 34.28
N VAL A 311 -16.67 -0.13 32.96
CA VAL A 311 -16.38 -1.32 32.16
C VAL A 311 -15.01 -1.92 32.50
N SER A 312 -14.01 -1.08 32.80
CA SER A 312 -12.64 -1.52 33.07
C SER A 312 -12.54 -2.37 34.33
N THR A 313 -13.07 -1.89 35.46
CA THR A 313 -13.13 -2.63 36.73
C THR A 313 -13.93 -3.92 36.57
N ARG A 314 -15.04 -3.91 35.81
CA ARG A 314 -15.80 -5.13 35.53
C ARG A 314 -14.98 -6.17 34.77
N TRP A 315 -14.22 -5.74 33.75
CA TRP A 315 -13.33 -6.62 33.00
C TRP A 315 -12.29 -7.26 33.92
N GLN A 316 -11.60 -6.45 34.73
CA GLN A 316 -10.57 -6.94 35.66
C GLN A 316 -11.14 -7.90 36.70
N LYS A 317 -12.29 -7.60 37.30
CA LYS A 317 -12.96 -8.52 38.23
C LYS A 317 -13.35 -9.83 37.58
N PHE A 318 -13.84 -9.81 36.34
CA PHE A 318 -14.15 -11.01 35.58
C PHE A 318 -12.88 -11.84 35.29
N SER A 319 -11.84 -11.19 34.80
CA SER A 319 -10.56 -11.83 34.52
C SER A 319 -9.95 -12.47 35.76
N LYS A 320 -10.01 -11.79 36.92
CA LYS A 320 -9.54 -12.32 38.20
C LYS A 320 -10.28 -13.59 38.59
N ALA A 321 -11.63 -13.56 38.56
CA ALA A 321 -12.44 -14.73 38.88
C ALA A 321 -12.15 -15.92 37.93
N VAL A 322 -11.99 -15.67 36.63
CA VAL A 322 -11.61 -16.70 35.65
C VAL A 322 -10.22 -17.27 35.95
N ILE A 323 -9.23 -16.43 36.23
CA ILE A 323 -7.86 -16.86 36.53
C ILE A 323 -7.82 -17.69 37.82
N GLU A 324 -8.54 -17.27 38.88
CA GLU A 324 -8.66 -18.01 40.13
C GLU A 324 -9.23 -19.42 39.89
N LEU A 325 -10.31 -19.53 39.11
CA LEU A 325 -10.90 -20.82 38.74
C LEU A 325 -9.96 -21.70 37.90
N VAL A 326 -9.21 -21.14 36.96
CA VAL A 326 -8.23 -21.93 36.18
C VAL A 326 -7.09 -22.42 37.10
N ASN A 327 -6.62 -21.58 38.02
CA ASN A 327 -5.53 -21.91 38.94
C ASN A 327 -5.86 -23.04 39.92
N GLU A 328 -7.15 -23.36 40.15
CA GLU A 328 -7.55 -24.54 40.93
C GLU A 328 -7.06 -25.85 40.29
N THR A 329 -6.93 -25.88 38.96
CA THR A 329 -6.49 -27.06 38.19
C THR A 329 -5.12 -26.89 37.55
N HIS A 330 -4.73 -25.64 37.24
CA HIS A 330 -3.52 -25.30 36.52
C HIS A 330 -2.76 -24.17 37.25
N PRO A 331 -2.20 -24.43 38.45
CA PRO A 331 -1.55 -23.39 39.24
C PRO A 331 -0.29 -22.85 38.56
N GLY A 332 -0.04 -21.56 38.72
CA GLY A 332 1.19 -20.90 38.25
C GLY A 332 1.24 -20.58 36.76
N LYS A 333 0.13 -20.79 36.02
CA LYS A 333 0.03 -20.36 34.62
C LYS A 333 -0.04 -18.84 34.51
N GLN A 334 0.43 -18.34 33.37
CA GLN A 334 0.57 -16.91 33.10
C GLN A 334 -0.46 -16.44 32.06
N TYR A 335 -0.97 -15.22 32.27
CA TYR A 335 -2.03 -14.64 31.47
C TYR A 335 -1.68 -13.22 31.02
N GLU A 336 -2.13 -12.81 29.83
CA GLU A 336 -2.02 -11.44 29.35
C GLU A 336 -3.39 -10.90 28.91
N THR A 337 -3.58 -9.59 29.08
CA THR A 337 -4.76 -8.85 28.59
C THR A 337 -4.36 -7.52 27.95
N LEU A 338 -5.35 -6.75 27.50
CA LEU A 338 -5.16 -5.40 26.98
C LEU A 338 -5.88 -4.36 27.86
N ALA A 339 -5.36 -3.14 27.88
CA ALA A 339 -6.15 -1.94 28.16
C ALA A 339 -6.64 -1.41 26.79
N TYR A 340 -7.89 -1.73 26.43
CA TYR A 340 -8.46 -1.50 25.09
C TYR A 340 -9.93 -1.09 25.15
N GLN A 341 -10.35 -0.27 24.19
CA GLN A 341 -11.73 0.23 24.07
C GLN A 341 -12.26 0.78 25.42
N ALA A 342 -13.49 0.45 25.83
CA ALA A 342 -14.07 0.95 27.08
C ALA A 342 -13.47 0.31 28.35
N TYR A 343 -12.63 -0.73 28.26
CA TYR A 343 -11.86 -1.28 29.38
C TYR A 343 -10.38 -0.84 29.34
N ARG A 344 -10.11 0.32 28.70
CA ARG A 344 -8.78 0.95 28.66
C ARG A 344 -8.51 1.84 29.87
N ASP A 345 -9.55 2.46 30.42
CA ASP A 345 -9.43 3.38 31.54
C ASP A 345 -8.91 2.66 32.78
N VAL A 346 -8.25 3.40 33.68
CA VAL A 346 -7.62 2.83 34.88
C VAL A 346 -8.71 2.30 35.82
N PRO A 347 -8.72 1.00 36.15
CA PRO A 347 -9.73 0.37 36.98
C PRO A 347 -9.45 0.61 38.46
N THR A 348 -10.44 0.31 39.30
CA THR A 348 -10.27 0.35 40.77
C THR A 348 -9.73 -0.97 41.35
N GLU A 349 -9.77 -2.05 40.57
CA GLU A 349 -9.24 -3.38 40.91
C GLU A 349 -8.58 -4.00 39.67
N VAL A 350 -7.49 -4.75 39.84
CA VAL A 350 -6.73 -5.35 38.73
C VAL A 350 -6.55 -6.86 38.93
N ALA A 351 -6.67 -7.63 37.86
CA ALA A 351 -6.42 -9.07 37.87
C ALA A 351 -4.90 -9.37 37.81
N PRO A 352 -4.44 -10.56 38.26
CA PRO A 352 -3.02 -10.90 38.30
C PRO A 352 -2.46 -11.30 36.93
N PHE A 353 -2.39 -10.34 36.00
CA PHE A 353 -1.82 -10.56 34.68
C PHE A 353 -0.29 -10.48 34.70
N PHE A 354 0.36 -11.30 33.88
CA PHE A 354 1.80 -11.24 33.63
C PHE A 354 2.20 -9.90 32.96
N MET A 355 1.34 -9.41 32.07
CA MET A 355 1.45 -8.13 31.38
C MET A 355 0.07 -7.65 30.89
N ILE A 356 -0.16 -6.33 30.97
CA ILE A 356 -1.30 -5.63 30.36
C ILE A 356 -0.78 -4.78 29.20
N GLY A 357 -1.23 -5.07 27.98
CA GLY A 357 -0.87 -4.30 26.79
C GLY A 357 -1.74 -3.06 26.63
N TYR A 358 -1.18 -1.87 26.82
CA TYR A 358 -1.87 -0.62 26.57
C TYR A 358 -1.99 -0.34 25.07
N THR A 359 -3.22 -0.14 24.60
CA THR A 359 -3.48 0.05 23.16
C THR A 359 -3.30 1.50 22.72
N THR A 360 -2.28 1.75 21.89
CA THR A 360 -1.88 3.11 21.47
C THR A 360 -2.53 3.56 20.15
N TYR A 361 -3.76 3.13 19.86
CA TYR A 361 -4.43 3.53 18.61
C TYR A 361 -4.65 5.05 18.52
N ASN A 362 -4.74 5.77 19.64
CA ASN A 362 -4.96 7.21 19.69
C ASN A 362 -3.65 8.03 19.78
N ILE A 363 -2.52 7.44 19.42
CA ILE A 363 -1.22 8.13 19.35
C ILE A 363 -1.13 8.93 18.05
N ASN A 364 -0.37 10.03 18.07
CA ASN A 364 0.04 10.74 16.88
C ASN A 364 1.23 10.03 16.20
N TYR A 365 0.99 9.36 15.07
CA TYR A 365 1.99 8.61 14.32
C TYR A 365 3.04 9.48 13.60
N THR A 366 2.87 10.82 13.57
CA THR A 366 3.86 11.73 12.98
C THR A 366 4.87 12.27 14.00
N LYS A 367 4.67 11.98 15.29
CA LYS A 367 5.49 12.52 16.38
C LYS A 367 5.94 11.40 17.32
N PRO A 368 7.12 11.54 17.95
CA PRO A 368 7.56 10.56 18.94
C PRO A 368 6.62 10.52 20.14
N ILE A 369 6.62 9.41 20.88
CA ILE A 369 5.74 9.24 22.05
C ILE A 369 5.98 10.29 23.13
N THR A 370 7.15 10.94 23.17
CA THR A 370 7.52 12.01 24.10
C THR A 370 6.97 13.39 23.72
N ASP A 371 6.46 13.57 22.50
CA ASP A 371 5.88 14.82 22.03
C ASP A 371 4.64 15.22 22.86
N PRO A 372 4.36 16.52 23.07
CA PRO A 372 3.18 16.98 23.79
C PRO A 372 1.85 16.45 23.22
N SER A 373 1.74 16.23 21.91
CA SER A 373 0.53 15.65 21.30
C SER A 373 0.22 14.23 21.78
N ASN A 374 1.21 13.54 22.34
CA ASN A 374 1.11 12.18 22.87
C ASN A 374 1.05 12.12 24.41
N ALA A 375 0.87 13.25 25.10
CA ALA A 375 0.88 13.32 26.57
C ALA A 375 -0.16 12.39 27.22
N LYS A 376 -1.39 12.37 26.70
CA LYS A 376 -2.49 11.55 27.23
C LYS A 376 -2.15 10.05 27.28
N VAL A 377 -1.47 9.51 26.27
CA VAL A 377 -1.05 8.10 26.25
C VAL A 377 -0.05 7.82 27.38
N ARG A 378 0.91 8.72 27.60
CA ARG A 378 1.90 8.58 28.68
C ARG A 378 1.25 8.67 30.06
N GLU A 379 0.33 9.60 30.25
CA GLU A 379 -0.43 9.77 31.49
C GLU A 379 -1.28 8.52 31.81
N GLU A 380 -1.99 7.98 30.81
CA GLU A 380 -2.79 6.77 30.98
C GLU A 380 -1.92 5.54 31.32
N ILE A 381 -0.75 5.38 30.66
CA ILE A 381 0.19 4.31 30.98
C ILE A 381 0.74 4.45 32.41
N GLN A 382 1.16 5.66 32.81
CA GLN A 382 1.64 5.92 34.16
C GLN A 382 0.58 5.60 35.22
N ALA A 383 -0.67 6.01 34.97
CA ALA A 383 -1.76 5.78 35.91
C ALA A 383 -2.10 4.28 36.08
N TRP A 384 -1.89 3.47 35.04
CA TRP A 384 -1.90 2.00 35.19
C TRP A 384 -0.70 1.50 36.01
N GLN A 385 0.52 1.98 35.74
CA GLN A 385 1.71 1.59 36.49
C GLN A 385 1.64 1.94 37.98
N ASP A 386 0.94 3.02 38.34
CA ASP A 386 0.71 3.43 39.73
C ASP A 386 -0.12 2.38 40.52
N LEU A 387 -0.84 1.47 39.83
CA LEU A 387 -1.49 0.31 40.43
C LEU A 387 -0.53 -0.87 40.68
N GLY A 388 0.75 -0.72 40.36
CA GLY A 388 1.79 -1.74 40.56
C GLY A 388 1.74 -2.89 39.56
N VAL A 389 1.12 -2.70 38.39
CA VAL A 389 0.91 -3.78 37.41
C VAL A 389 1.94 -3.73 36.27
N PRO A 390 2.35 -4.88 35.71
CA PRO A 390 3.28 -4.89 34.59
C PRO A 390 2.59 -4.46 33.29
N MET A 391 3.15 -3.45 32.62
CA MET A 391 2.59 -2.86 31.41
C MET A 391 3.46 -3.15 30.18
N GLY A 392 2.85 -3.11 29.00
CA GLY A 392 3.52 -3.12 27.69
C GLY A 392 2.74 -2.30 26.67
N ILE A 393 3.33 -2.05 25.49
CA ILE A 393 2.67 -1.36 24.38
C ILE A 393 2.04 -2.35 23.41
N ARG A 394 0.78 -2.09 23.02
CA ARG A 394 0.04 -2.74 21.94
C ARG A 394 -0.32 -1.68 20.87
N GLY A 395 0.54 -1.54 19.86
CA GLY A 395 0.44 -0.51 18.84
C GLY A 395 -0.22 -0.93 17.52
N TYR A 396 -0.33 0.05 16.63
CA TYR A 396 -1.01 -0.01 15.32
C TYR A 396 -0.20 0.71 14.22
N GLN A 397 1.11 0.89 14.46
CA GLN A 397 2.02 1.72 13.67
C GLN A 397 2.06 1.31 12.18
N PHE A 398 1.93 0.01 11.88
CA PHE A 398 2.06 -0.51 10.51
C PHE A 398 0.72 -0.62 9.76
N ILE A 399 -0.39 -0.22 10.38
CA ILE A 399 -1.73 -0.23 9.77
C ILE A 399 -2.47 1.11 9.96
N ASN A 400 -1.70 2.19 10.05
CA ASN A 400 -2.21 3.55 10.12
C ASN A 400 -3.08 3.94 8.90
N PHE A 401 -2.91 3.30 7.74
CA PHE A 401 -3.73 3.49 6.55
C PHE A 401 -4.58 2.27 6.17
N ASN A 402 -5.71 2.49 5.50
CA ASN A 402 -6.63 1.43 5.02
C ASN A 402 -6.16 0.74 3.73
N GLU A 403 -5.03 1.18 3.18
CA GLU A 403 -4.34 0.57 2.06
C GLU A 403 -2.82 0.61 2.29
N PRO A 404 -2.04 -0.28 1.63
CA PRO A 404 -0.59 -0.33 1.78
C PRO A 404 0.08 0.99 1.36
N MET A 405 0.68 1.71 2.31
CA MET A 405 1.40 2.96 2.07
C MET A 405 2.72 2.95 2.82
N PHE A 406 3.78 3.47 2.20
CA PHE A 406 5.06 3.64 2.90
C PHE A 406 4.93 4.71 3.99
N SER A 407 5.14 4.32 5.25
CA SER A 407 5.13 5.23 6.40
C SER A 407 6.57 5.37 6.93
N PRO A 408 7.20 6.55 6.83
CA PRO A 408 8.58 6.78 7.29
C PRO A 408 8.63 7.00 8.81
N ILE A 409 8.13 6.03 9.58
CA ILE A 409 7.94 6.09 11.03
C ILE A 409 9.10 5.51 11.84
N THR A 410 10.26 5.29 11.21
CA THR A 410 11.44 4.66 11.83
C THR A 410 11.89 5.39 13.08
N SER A 411 12.03 6.71 13.03
CA SER A 411 12.41 7.50 14.21
C SER A 411 11.35 7.46 15.31
N VAL A 412 10.07 7.52 14.93
CA VAL A 412 8.94 7.44 15.88
C VAL A 412 8.96 6.12 16.64
N ILE A 413 9.19 5.00 15.95
CA ILE A 413 9.25 3.66 16.54
C ILE A 413 10.46 3.49 17.45
N VAL A 414 11.65 3.86 16.98
CA VAL A 414 12.89 3.72 17.76
C VAL A 414 12.81 4.55 19.06
N GLU A 415 12.33 5.80 18.97
CA GLU A 415 12.13 6.66 20.14
C GLU A 415 11.04 6.13 21.08
N GLU A 416 9.97 5.53 20.55
CA GLU A 416 8.91 4.91 21.36
C GLU A 416 9.41 3.69 22.14
N ILE A 417 10.21 2.82 21.51
CA ILE A 417 10.76 1.63 22.16
C ILE A 417 11.81 2.01 23.22
N ALA A 418 12.67 2.99 22.93
CA ALA A 418 13.60 3.53 23.92
C ALA A 418 12.88 4.17 25.11
N TRP A 419 11.77 4.88 24.87
CA TRP A 419 10.91 5.38 25.94
C TRP A 419 10.29 4.23 26.74
N ALA A 420 9.81 3.17 26.08
CA ALA A 420 9.18 2.03 26.74
C ALA A 420 10.14 1.33 27.73
N GLU A 421 11.40 1.11 27.35
CA GLU A 421 12.42 0.59 28.28
C GLU A 421 12.65 1.54 29.45
N LYS A 422 12.83 2.85 29.17
CA LYS A 422 13.04 3.86 30.23
C LYS A 422 11.88 3.94 31.23
N GLN A 423 10.65 3.69 30.78
CA GLN A 423 9.47 3.62 31.66
C GLN A 423 9.31 2.28 32.38
N GLY A 424 10.17 1.29 32.11
CA GLY A 424 10.06 -0.05 32.69
C GLY A 424 8.90 -0.88 32.13
N LEU A 425 8.50 -0.63 30.88
CA LEU A 425 7.51 -1.46 30.20
C LEU A 425 8.12 -2.82 29.83
N LYS A 426 7.39 -3.91 30.10
CA LYS A 426 7.83 -5.28 29.84
C LYS A 426 7.86 -5.63 28.35
N GLY A 427 7.02 -5.00 27.53
CA GLY A 427 6.81 -5.46 26.16
C GLY A 427 6.45 -4.38 25.17
N TRP A 428 6.75 -4.65 23.91
CA TRP A 428 6.34 -3.84 22.78
C TRP A 428 5.86 -4.74 21.64
N THR A 429 4.69 -4.43 21.09
CA THR A 429 4.17 -5.12 19.90
C THR A 429 3.24 -4.22 19.11
N SER A 430 3.26 -4.31 17.78
CA SER A 430 2.37 -3.56 16.88
C SER A 430 1.68 -4.46 15.87
N GLU A 431 0.48 -4.08 15.43
CA GLU A 431 -0.25 -4.73 14.34
C GLU A 431 0.44 -4.56 13.00
N VAL A 432 0.50 -5.66 12.23
CA VAL A 432 0.94 -5.70 10.83
C VAL A 432 0.20 -6.82 10.09
N THR A 433 -0.04 -6.66 8.78
CA THR A 433 -0.55 -7.79 7.96
C THR A 433 0.57 -8.77 7.63
N PRO A 434 0.29 -10.06 7.36
CA PRO A 434 1.32 -11.03 6.97
C PRO A 434 2.19 -10.62 5.77
N PHE A 435 3.43 -11.10 5.73
CA PHE A 435 4.30 -10.95 4.57
C PHE A 435 3.72 -11.67 3.35
N GLY A 436 3.86 -11.10 2.15
CA GLY A 436 3.31 -11.67 0.92
C GLY A 436 1.79 -11.52 0.75
N TRP A 437 1.12 -10.74 1.61
CA TRP A 437 -0.33 -10.52 1.55
C TRP A 437 -0.69 -9.07 1.12
N PRO A 438 -1.70 -8.88 0.25
CA PRO A 438 -2.46 -9.91 -0.47
C PRO A 438 -1.61 -10.67 -1.49
N THR A 439 -1.81 -11.98 -1.58
CA THR A 439 -1.02 -12.84 -2.48
C THR A 439 -1.23 -12.46 -3.95
N GLY A 440 -0.14 -12.44 -4.73
CA GLY A 440 -0.18 -12.15 -6.17
C GLY A 440 -0.25 -10.67 -6.52
N THR A 441 -0.08 -9.77 -5.55
CA THR A 441 0.03 -8.32 -5.78
C THR A 441 1.48 -7.88 -5.95
N PRO A 442 1.75 -6.78 -6.67
CA PRO A 442 3.07 -6.16 -6.71
C PRO A 442 3.61 -5.88 -5.30
N LEU A 443 4.94 -5.94 -5.11
CA LEU A 443 5.55 -5.76 -3.79
C LEU A 443 5.15 -4.43 -3.11
N HIS A 444 5.06 -3.32 -3.86
CA HIS A 444 4.64 -2.02 -3.32
C HIS A 444 3.13 -1.95 -2.96
N GLU A 445 2.35 -2.99 -3.22
CA GLU A 445 0.96 -3.16 -2.81
C GLU A 445 0.81 -4.15 -1.63
N GLN A 446 1.90 -4.52 -0.96
CA GLN A 446 1.87 -5.37 0.22
C GLN A 446 2.23 -4.56 1.46
N ASN A 447 1.38 -4.60 2.49
CA ASN A 447 1.52 -3.74 3.67
C ASN A 447 2.80 -4.04 4.50
N TRP A 448 3.26 -5.29 4.53
CA TRP A 448 4.57 -5.61 5.13
C TRP A 448 5.71 -4.91 4.37
N VAL A 449 5.70 -5.00 3.04
CA VAL A 449 6.76 -4.43 2.19
C VAL A 449 6.80 -2.91 2.33
N THR A 450 5.65 -2.24 2.35
CA THR A 450 5.59 -0.79 2.56
C THR A 450 6.05 -0.37 3.96
N ASN A 451 6.20 -1.29 4.91
CA ASN A 451 6.69 -1.03 6.26
C ASN A 451 8.02 -1.75 6.58
N ARG A 452 8.72 -2.29 5.57
CA ARG A 452 9.87 -3.19 5.78
C ARG A 452 11.00 -2.60 6.63
N MET A 453 11.36 -1.34 6.39
CA MET A 453 12.44 -0.68 7.15
C MET A 453 11.98 -0.33 8.58
N PRO A 454 10.80 0.27 8.81
CA PRO A 454 10.21 0.40 10.14
C PRO A 454 10.08 -0.91 10.95
N LEU A 455 9.73 -2.03 10.29
CA LEU A 455 9.63 -3.35 10.92
C LEU A 455 11.00 -3.88 11.39
N TYR A 456 12.02 -3.74 10.54
CA TYR A 456 13.40 -4.06 10.92
C TYR A 456 13.88 -3.16 12.08
N ALA A 457 13.60 -1.86 12.01
CA ALA A 457 13.95 -0.91 13.06
C ALA A 457 13.33 -1.28 14.41
N ALA A 458 12.05 -1.67 14.43
CA ALA A 458 11.38 -2.14 15.63
C ALA A 458 12.09 -3.37 16.23
N ALA A 459 12.49 -4.32 15.38
CA ALA A 459 13.17 -5.53 15.82
C ALA A 459 14.52 -5.22 16.46
N GLN A 460 15.31 -4.33 15.85
CA GLN A 460 16.61 -3.90 16.39
C GLN A 460 16.46 -3.11 17.68
N ALA A 461 15.53 -2.15 17.73
CA ALA A 461 15.31 -1.31 18.92
C ALA A 461 14.78 -2.09 20.12
N MET A 462 13.96 -3.14 19.91
CA MET A 462 13.51 -4.02 20.99
C MET A 462 14.66 -4.83 21.61
N TRP A 463 15.68 -5.16 20.81
CA TRP A 463 16.89 -5.84 21.27
C TRP A 463 17.84 -4.89 22.00
N ASN A 464 18.07 -3.71 21.43
CA ASN A 464 18.96 -2.68 21.96
C ASN A 464 18.38 -1.29 21.71
N THR A 465 17.90 -0.63 22.76
CA THR A 465 17.30 0.72 22.69
C THR A 465 18.31 1.84 22.47
N GLN A 466 19.61 1.55 22.52
CA GLN A 466 20.66 2.55 22.24
C GLN A 466 20.82 2.81 20.74
N VAL A 467 20.24 1.99 19.86
CA VAL A 467 20.24 2.25 18.41
C VAL A 467 19.41 3.49 18.12
N THR A 468 19.90 4.32 17.20
CA THR A 468 19.19 5.49 16.71
C THR A 468 18.59 5.23 15.33
N ALA A 469 17.63 6.07 14.92
CA ALA A 469 17.09 5.99 13.56
C ALA A 469 18.18 6.18 12.49
N ALA A 470 19.20 7.01 12.77
CA ALA A 470 20.33 7.21 11.89
C ALA A 470 21.17 5.92 11.75
N ASP A 471 21.42 5.20 12.85
CA ASP A 471 22.13 3.92 12.81
C ASP A 471 21.39 2.89 11.94
N ILE A 472 20.05 2.80 12.09
CA ILE A 472 19.22 1.91 11.28
C ILE A 472 19.24 2.31 9.80
N ILE A 473 19.09 3.61 9.49
CA ILE A 473 19.11 4.09 8.10
C ILE A 473 20.47 3.80 7.46
N GLN A 474 21.56 4.04 8.17
CA GLN A 474 22.91 3.81 7.66
C GLN A 474 23.19 2.31 7.44
N ASP A 475 22.81 1.45 8.41
CA ASP A 475 22.95 -0.01 8.30
C ASP A 475 22.12 -0.53 7.13
N TRP A 476 20.84 -0.17 7.08
CA TRP A 476 19.95 -0.50 5.97
C TRP A 476 20.53 -0.06 4.62
N ALA A 477 20.96 1.19 4.52
CA ALA A 477 21.41 1.74 3.25
C ALA A 477 22.70 1.06 2.75
N SER A 478 23.64 0.80 3.65
CA SER A 478 24.93 0.18 3.33
C SER A 478 24.78 -1.23 2.76
N TYR A 479 23.86 -2.03 3.32
CA TYR A 479 23.66 -3.41 2.86
C TYR A 479 22.68 -3.50 1.68
N VAL A 480 21.56 -2.80 1.74
CA VAL A 480 20.49 -2.92 0.74
C VAL A 480 20.88 -2.24 -0.57
N PHE A 481 21.60 -1.10 -0.50
CA PHE A 481 21.94 -0.28 -1.67
C PHE A 481 23.43 -0.24 -2.01
N GLY A 482 24.32 -0.75 -1.16
CA GLY A 482 25.75 -0.87 -1.47
C GLY A 482 26.37 0.48 -1.88
N PRO A 483 26.98 0.62 -3.07
CA PRO A 483 27.50 1.91 -3.53
C PRO A 483 26.49 3.06 -3.60
N ALA A 484 25.19 2.76 -3.66
CA ALA A 484 24.12 3.76 -3.62
C ALA A 484 23.70 4.14 -2.19
N ALA A 485 24.43 3.71 -1.16
CA ALA A 485 24.05 3.91 0.24
C ALA A 485 23.86 5.39 0.62
N GLU A 486 24.79 6.27 0.26
CA GLU A 486 24.73 7.69 0.61
C GLU A 486 23.47 8.40 0.09
N PRO A 487 23.16 8.40 -1.22
CA PRO A 487 21.95 9.04 -1.72
C PRO A 487 20.67 8.36 -1.20
N MET A 488 20.68 7.05 -0.99
CA MET A 488 19.51 6.35 -0.45
C MET A 488 19.28 6.65 1.04
N ALA A 489 20.34 6.78 1.84
CA ALA A 489 20.24 7.23 3.23
C ALA A 489 19.64 8.65 3.30
N ALA A 490 20.11 9.55 2.44
CA ALA A 490 19.57 10.91 2.32
C ALA A 490 18.08 10.93 1.94
N TYR A 491 17.63 10.02 1.06
CA TYR A 491 16.21 9.83 0.76
C TYR A 491 15.39 9.42 2.01
N TYR A 492 15.86 8.45 2.81
CA TYR A 492 15.14 8.06 4.02
C TYR A 492 15.10 9.18 5.06
N GLU A 493 16.19 9.91 5.23
CA GLU A 493 16.23 11.08 6.13
C GLU A 493 15.27 12.18 5.67
N LEU A 494 15.24 12.48 4.37
CA LEU A 494 14.29 13.42 3.77
C LEU A 494 12.84 13.03 4.08
N MET A 495 12.48 11.78 3.83
CA MET A 495 11.11 11.27 4.08
C MET A 495 10.76 11.28 5.57
N ASN A 496 11.69 10.88 6.44
CA ASN A 496 11.53 10.94 7.89
C ASN A 496 11.31 12.38 8.39
N ASN A 497 12.12 13.33 7.90
CA ASN A 497 12.02 14.73 8.28
C ASN A 497 10.72 15.38 7.80
N ALA A 498 10.31 15.09 6.56
CA ALA A 498 9.03 15.55 6.02
C ALA A 498 7.86 15.02 6.85
N TRP A 499 7.86 13.72 7.18
CA TRP A 499 6.81 13.11 7.99
C TRP A 499 6.70 13.75 9.37
N ARG A 500 7.83 13.91 10.07
CA ARG A 500 7.86 14.58 11.39
C ARG A 500 7.49 16.05 11.33
N SER A 501 7.69 16.71 10.20
CA SER A 501 7.35 18.12 10.03
C SER A 501 5.88 18.33 9.65
N THR A 502 5.13 17.25 9.39
CA THR A 502 3.71 17.34 9.05
C THR A 502 2.94 18.03 10.18
N PRO A 503 2.18 19.10 9.88
CA PRO A 503 1.41 19.83 10.89
C PRO A 503 0.12 19.09 11.29
N GLU A 504 -0.41 18.25 10.41
CA GLU A 504 -1.62 17.47 10.68
C GLU A 504 -1.31 16.26 11.58
N VAL A 505 -2.24 16.00 12.50
CA VAL A 505 -2.18 14.85 13.41
C VAL A 505 -2.73 13.63 12.70
N LEU A 506 -1.92 12.59 12.58
CA LEU A 506 -2.36 11.26 12.17
C LEU A 506 -2.53 10.41 13.42
N THR A 507 -3.77 10.19 13.86
CA THR A 507 -4.12 9.35 15.03
C THR A 507 -5.20 8.36 14.64
N TYR A 508 -5.32 7.20 15.28
CA TYR A 508 -6.12 6.06 14.83
C TYR A 508 -5.55 5.34 13.62
N PHE A 509 -6.05 4.15 13.36
CA PHE A 509 -5.60 3.27 12.30
C PHE A 509 -6.61 3.22 11.15
N LEU A 510 -6.19 2.70 10.00
CA LEU A 510 -7.01 2.57 8.78
C LEU A 510 -7.53 3.90 8.21
N HIS A 511 -6.70 4.96 8.23
CA HIS A 511 -7.01 6.20 7.53
C HIS A 511 -7.01 6.00 6.02
N PRO A 512 -7.92 6.66 5.28
CA PRO A 512 -7.74 6.84 3.85
C PRO A 512 -6.48 7.69 3.61
N PRO A 513 -5.46 7.24 2.85
CA PRO A 513 -4.26 8.04 2.58
C PRO A 513 -4.56 9.38 1.92
N THR A 514 -5.63 9.43 1.14
CA THR A 514 -6.16 10.68 0.58
C THR A 514 -6.40 11.70 1.68
N SER A 515 -6.95 11.35 2.84
CA SER A 515 -7.18 12.34 3.90
C SER A 515 -5.91 13.02 4.43
N PHE A 516 -4.72 12.47 4.16
CA PHE A 516 -3.44 12.91 4.73
C PHE A 516 -2.40 13.37 3.68
N ALA A 517 -2.54 12.97 2.41
CA ALA A 517 -1.49 13.13 1.41
C ALA A 517 -1.04 14.58 1.18
N ARG A 518 -1.95 15.57 1.21
CA ARG A 518 -1.61 17.00 1.06
C ARG A 518 -0.81 17.59 2.22
N ALA A 519 -0.89 17.00 3.42
CA ALA A 519 -0.17 17.47 4.59
C ALA A 519 1.28 16.95 4.60
N PHE A 520 1.48 15.74 4.05
CA PHE A 520 2.77 15.06 4.04
C PHE A 520 3.57 15.29 2.75
N ILE A 521 2.91 15.22 1.58
CA ILE A 521 3.56 15.29 0.27
C ILE A 521 3.49 16.72 -0.30
N SER A 522 4.60 17.17 -0.85
CA SER A 522 4.74 18.41 -1.61
C SER A 522 5.51 18.16 -2.90
N ARG A 523 5.47 19.09 -3.86
CA ARG A 523 6.24 18.98 -5.10
C ARG A 523 7.75 19.05 -4.81
N GLU A 524 8.14 19.95 -3.91
CA GLU A 524 9.52 20.14 -3.49
C GLU A 524 10.10 18.87 -2.84
N LEU A 525 9.31 18.16 -2.04
CA LEU A 525 9.70 16.87 -1.46
C LEU A 525 9.92 15.81 -2.56
N LEU A 526 9.00 15.73 -3.52
CA LEU A 526 9.07 14.77 -4.62
C LEU A 526 10.29 15.02 -5.52
N ASP A 527 10.58 16.28 -5.83
CA ASP A 527 11.72 16.65 -6.67
C ASP A 527 13.06 16.30 -6.00
N GLN A 528 13.18 16.52 -4.69
CA GLN A 528 14.37 16.13 -3.91
C GLN A 528 14.52 14.60 -3.81
N ALA A 529 13.42 13.88 -3.61
CA ALA A 529 13.46 12.42 -3.60
C ALA A 529 13.88 11.84 -4.97
N ASP A 530 13.38 12.40 -6.07
CA ASP A 530 13.75 11.99 -7.43
C ASP A 530 15.24 12.28 -7.72
N GLU A 531 15.80 13.36 -7.19
CA GLU A 531 17.23 13.64 -7.22
C GLU A 531 18.05 12.54 -6.53
N TYR A 532 17.67 12.13 -5.33
CA TYR A 532 18.37 11.06 -4.63
C TYR A 532 18.30 9.72 -5.37
N PHE A 533 17.14 9.35 -5.92
CA PHE A 533 17.04 8.14 -6.74
C PHE A 533 17.93 8.18 -7.98
N ARG A 534 18.08 9.35 -8.59
CA ARG A 534 18.97 9.54 -9.74
C ARG A 534 20.43 9.39 -9.35
N GLN A 535 20.86 10.04 -8.27
CA GLN A 535 22.23 9.90 -7.74
C GLN A 535 22.53 8.45 -7.38
N ALA A 536 21.58 7.78 -6.71
CA ALA A 536 21.68 6.36 -6.38
C ALA A 536 21.94 5.50 -7.63
N ARG A 537 21.15 5.69 -8.70
CA ARG A 537 21.35 4.93 -9.95
C ARG A 537 22.69 5.25 -10.63
N GLN A 538 23.17 6.50 -10.60
CA GLN A 538 24.48 6.84 -11.15
C GLN A 538 25.62 6.05 -10.51
N THR A 539 25.55 5.77 -9.20
CA THR A 539 26.57 4.95 -8.51
C THR A 539 26.61 3.50 -9.00
N LEU A 540 25.54 2.99 -9.62
CA LEU A 540 25.48 1.61 -10.10
C LEU A 540 26.44 1.34 -11.26
N ARG A 541 26.87 2.38 -11.97
CA ARG A 541 27.87 2.29 -13.04
C ARG A 541 29.22 1.74 -12.54
N SER A 542 29.54 1.93 -11.25
CA SER A 542 30.77 1.39 -10.66
C SER A 542 30.64 -0.04 -10.15
N VAL A 543 29.44 -0.64 -10.18
CA VAL A 543 29.22 -2.03 -9.75
C VAL A 543 29.50 -2.95 -10.94
N SER A 544 30.62 -3.67 -10.95
CA SER A 544 30.98 -4.58 -12.06
C SER A 544 30.18 -5.88 -12.09
N ASP A 545 29.70 -6.35 -10.93
CA ASP A 545 28.91 -7.57 -10.78
C ASP A 545 27.46 -7.34 -11.22
N PRO A 546 26.98 -8.00 -12.29
CA PRO A 546 25.63 -7.77 -12.83
C PRO A 546 24.52 -8.22 -11.88
N GLU A 547 24.68 -9.33 -11.15
CA GLU A 547 23.65 -9.82 -10.22
C GLU A 547 23.52 -8.88 -9.01
N LYS A 548 24.65 -8.38 -8.51
CA LYS A 548 24.67 -7.38 -7.43
C LYS A 548 24.04 -6.07 -7.88
N ARG A 549 24.36 -5.63 -9.11
CA ARG A 549 23.80 -4.40 -9.69
C ARG A 549 22.28 -4.50 -9.82
N GLU A 550 21.79 -5.59 -10.42
CA GLU A 550 20.36 -5.86 -10.60
C GLU A 550 19.62 -5.92 -9.25
N ARG A 551 20.21 -6.59 -8.24
CA ARG A 551 19.62 -6.65 -6.90
C ARG A 551 19.47 -5.26 -6.29
N ILE A 552 20.49 -4.41 -6.36
CA ILE A 552 20.44 -3.04 -5.82
C ILE A 552 19.41 -2.20 -6.59
N GLU A 553 19.44 -2.24 -7.91
CA GLU A 553 18.52 -1.50 -8.76
C GLU A 553 17.05 -1.88 -8.50
N ALA A 554 16.77 -3.17 -8.33
CA ALA A 554 15.43 -3.64 -7.95
C ALA A 554 14.96 -3.04 -6.63
N GLN A 555 15.85 -2.82 -5.66
CA GLN A 555 15.49 -2.16 -4.39
C GLN A 555 15.23 -0.66 -4.58
N ILE A 556 16.05 0.04 -5.38
CA ILE A 556 15.83 1.46 -5.70
C ILE A 556 14.48 1.64 -6.42
N ASN A 557 14.17 0.75 -7.37
CA ASN A 557 12.91 0.75 -8.11
C ASN A 557 11.70 0.49 -7.20
N LEU A 558 11.85 -0.37 -6.19
CA LEU A 558 10.80 -0.60 -5.19
C LEU A 558 10.54 0.65 -4.32
N GLU A 559 11.58 1.34 -3.86
CA GLU A 559 11.42 2.61 -3.12
C GLU A 559 10.73 3.67 -3.97
N ALA A 560 11.15 3.82 -5.23
CA ALA A 560 10.52 4.76 -6.17
C ALA A 560 9.04 4.42 -6.43
N ALA A 561 8.69 3.13 -6.55
CA ALA A 561 7.30 2.70 -6.74
C ALA A 561 6.42 3.00 -5.51
N MET A 562 6.96 2.85 -4.30
CA MET A 562 6.25 3.22 -3.07
C MET A 562 6.03 4.73 -2.97
N LEU A 563 7.02 5.55 -3.38
CA LEU A 563 6.86 7.00 -3.46
C LEU A 563 5.84 7.42 -4.54
N ASP A 564 5.81 6.72 -5.68
CA ASP A 564 4.85 7.01 -6.75
C ASP A 564 3.39 6.83 -6.27
N LYS A 565 3.14 5.88 -5.36
CA LYS A 565 1.80 5.74 -4.75
C LYS A 565 1.39 7.00 -3.97
N TRP A 566 2.31 7.57 -3.19
CA TRP A 566 2.11 8.86 -2.53
C TRP A 566 1.91 10.00 -3.52
N ARG A 567 2.73 10.06 -4.58
CA ARG A 567 2.63 11.05 -5.66
C ARG A 567 1.25 11.04 -6.32
N ARG A 568 0.75 9.86 -6.73
CA ARG A 568 -0.59 9.72 -7.34
C ARG A 568 -1.69 10.14 -6.39
N THR A 569 -1.62 9.74 -5.12
CA THR A 569 -2.59 10.12 -4.09
C THR A 569 -2.64 11.63 -3.90
N TYR A 570 -1.48 12.27 -3.81
CA TYR A 570 -1.35 13.72 -3.73
C TYR A 570 -1.95 14.44 -4.95
N ILE A 571 -1.67 13.95 -6.17
CA ILE A 571 -2.19 14.51 -7.42
C ILE A 571 -3.70 14.33 -7.56
N LEU A 572 -4.23 13.16 -7.18
CA LEU A 572 -5.67 12.87 -7.15
C LEU A 572 -6.43 13.93 -6.37
N GLN A 573 -5.91 14.31 -5.19
CA GLN A 573 -6.52 15.34 -4.35
C GLN A 573 -6.49 16.75 -4.94
N GLN A 574 -5.63 17.02 -5.93
CA GLN A 574 -5.62 18.28 -6.66
C GLN A 574 -6.66 18.29 -7.80
N GLY A 575 -7.45 17.22 -7.97
CA GLY A 575 -8.41 17.08 -9.08
C GLY A 575 -7.74 16.79 -10.42
N ARG A 576 -6.51 16.24 -10.41
CA ARG A 576 -5.63 16.15 -11.58
C ARG A 576 -5.25 14.73 -12.00
N ALA A 577 -5.88 13.69 -11.47
CA ALA A 577 -5.47 12.32 -11.82
C ALA A 577 -5.63 11.97 -13.30
N GLY A 578 -6.72 12.42 -13.94
CA GLY A 578 -6.91 12.30 -15.39
C GLY A 578 -5.91 13.10 -16.23
N HIS A 579 -5.04 13.90 -15.59
CA HIS A 579 -3.94 14.58 -16.26
C HIS A 579 -2.77 13.63 -16.57
N PHE A 580 -2.66 12.48 -15.90
CA PHE A 580 -1.52 11.56 -16.05
C PHE A 580 -1.84 10.36 -16.93
N GLU A 581 -3.06 10.25 -17.45
CA GLU A 581 -3.48 9.16 -18.35
C GLU A 581 -4.13 9.73 -19.61
N VAL A 582 -3.75 9.21 -20.78
CA VAL A 582 -4.33 9.62 -22.08
C VAL A 582 -4.65 8.38 -22.91
N GLN A 583 -5.87 8.31 -23.44
CA GLN A 583 -6.22 7.30 -24.44
C GLN A 583 -5.86 7.82 -25.83
N VAL A 584 -5.03 7.09 -26.56
CA VAL A 584 -4.56 7.45 -27.89
C VAL A 584 -5.29 6.58 -28.92
N PRO A 585 -6.16 7.15 -29.78
CA PRO A 585 -6.97 6.38 -30.71
C PRO A 585 -6.18 5.91 -31.92
N ARG A 586 -6.70 4.88 -32.56
CA ARG A 586 -6.16 4.36 -33.80
C ARG A 586 -6.40 5.36 -34.93
N ALA A 587 -5.36 5.62 -35.71
CA ALA A 587 -5.41 6.48 -36.87
C ALA A 587 -6.32 5.87 -37.94
N PRO A 588 -7.39 6.57 -38.38
CA PRO A 588 -8.21 6.08 -39.49
C PRO A 588 -7.46 6.14 -40.83
N VAL A 589 -6.49 7.06 -40.94
CA VAL A 589 -5.57 7.21 -42.06
C VAL A 589 -4.21 7.58 -41.47
N LYS A 590 -3.12 7.03 -42.03
CA LYS A 590 -1.75 7.39 -41.62
C LYS A 590 -1.53 8.90 -41.79
N PRO A 591 -1.04 9.63 -40.76
CA PRO A 591 -0.67 11.04 -40.89
C PRO A 591 0.35 11.29 -42.01
N ALA A 592 0.24 12.44 -42.68
CA ALA A 592 1.08 12.77 -43.83
C ALA A 592 2.53 13.12 -43.44
N MET A 593 2.79 13.36 -42.15
CA MET A 593 4.11 13.71 -41.60
C MET A 593 4.74 14.91 -42.31
N ASN A 594 3.97 15.98 -42.47
CA ASN A 594 4.38 17.17 -43.23
C ASN A 594 4.40 18.46 -42.41
N ALA A 595 4.12 18.39 -41.11
CA ALA A 595 4.08 19.52 -40.18
C ALA A 595 3.14 20.66 -40.61
N GLN A 596 2.06 20.34 -41.32
CA GLN A 596 1.05 21.32 -41.74
C GLN A 596 -0.20 21.27 -40.85
N ALA A 597 -0.75 22.44 -40.54
CA ALA A 597 -1.92 22.57 -39.68
C ALA A 597 -3.18 21.88 -40.23
N ASN A 598 -3.26 21.66 -41.55
CA ASN A 598 -4.44 21.17 -42.26
C ASN A 598 -4.45 19.64 -42.53
N ASP A 599 -3.50 18.86 -42.00
CA ASP A 599 -3.49 17.41 -42.18
C ASP A 599 -4.76 16.77 -41.56
N PRO A 600 -5.65 16.17 -42.38
CA PRO A 600 -6.93 15.65 -41.92
C PRO A 600 -6.82 14.43 -40.98
N ALA A 601 -5.68 13.73 -40.96
CA ALA A 601 -5.48 12.58 -40.09
C ALA A 601 -5.62 12.96 -38.60
N TRP A 602 -5.23 14.18 -38.24
CA TRP A 602 -5.23 14.68 -36.86
C TRP A 602 -6.61 15.12 -36.36
N ARG A 603 -7.63 15.13 -37.21
CA ARG A 603 -8.99 15.58 -36.84
C ARG A 603 -9.59 14.77 -35.68
N HIS A 604 -9.22 13.50 -35.56
CA HIS A 604 -9.71 12.57 -34.54
C HIS A 604 -8.64 12.19 -33.50
N ALA A 605 -7.52 12.92 -33.46
CA ALA A 605 -6.44 12.65 -32.53
C ALA A 605 -6.82 12.98 -31.08
N ALA A 606 -6.24 12.23 -30.14
CA ALA A 606 -6.37 12.57 -28.72
C ALA A 606 -5.54 13.81 -28.41
N ALA A 607 -6.16 14.81 -27.78
CA ALA A 607 -5.41 15.91 -27.19
C ALA A 607 -4.82 15.47 -25.84
N PHE A 608 -3.53 15.68 -25.66
CA PHE A 608 -2.90 15.53 -24.36
C PHE A 608 -3.27 16.71 -23.45
N PRO A 609 -3.29 16.51 -22.12
CA PRO A 609 -3.42 17.58 -21.16
C PRO A 609 -2.37 18.69 -21.36
N ALA A 610 -2.72 19.90 -20.96
CA ALA A 610 -1.89 21.08 -21.17
C ALA A 610 -0.48 20.91 -20.58
N PHE A 611 0.52 21.46 -21.27
CA PHE A 611 1.89 21.51 -20.76
C PHE A 611 1.97 22.47 -19.58
N GLU A 612 2.67 22.06 -18.53
CA GLU A 612 2.81 22.82 -17.30
C GLU A 612 4.25 22.82 -16.80
N ASP A 613 4.61 23.85 -16.04
CA ASP A 613 5.88 23.92 -15.32
C ASP A 613 5.88 22.95 -14.11
N ASN A 614 7.02 22.85 -13.42
CA ASN A 614 7.14 22.00 -12.23
C ASN A 614 6.22 22.41 -11.07
N LYS A 615 5.63 23.61 -11.11
CA LYS A 615 4.66 24.10 -10.11
C LYS A 615 3.21 23.83 -10.52
N GLY A 616 2.98 23.30 -11.73
CA GLY A 616 1.66 23.04 -12.28
C GLY A 616 0.98 24.26 -12.91
N ASN A 617 1.76 25.31 -13.23
CA ASN A 617 1.26 26.47 -13.98
C ASN A 617 1.41 26.22 -15.47
N ARG A 618 0.42 26.66 -16.25
CA ARG A 618 0.50 26.64 -17.71
C ARG A 618 1.38 27.80 -18.19
N ASP A 619 2.14 27.57 -19.25
CA ASP A 619 2.82 28.67 -19.94
C ASP A 619 1.77 29.58 -20.63
N VAL A 620 2.09 30.87 -20.70
CA VAL A 620 1.31 31.85 -21.47
C VAL A 620 1.40 31.50 -22.96
N GLU A 621 2.57 31.02 -23.40
CA GLU A 621 2.79 30.56 -24.76
C GLU A 621 2.51 29.06 -24.84
N THR A 622 1.29 28.70 -25.24
CA THR A 622 0.81 27.31 -25.14
C THR A 622 1.46 26.37 -26.15
N THR A 623 1.75 25.14 -25.71
CA THR A 623 1.99 23.98 -26.57
C THR A 623 0.81 23.04 -26.50
N LYS A 624 0.31 22.60 -27.67
CA LYS A 624 -0.71 21.55 -27.78
C LYS A 624 -0.05 20.28 -28.31
N ALA A 625 -0.31 19.15 -27.65
CA ALA A 625 0.17 17.85 -28.08
C ALA A 625 -1.01 16.95 -28.46
N TYR A 626 -0.86 16.18 -29.53
CA TYR A 626 -1.86 15.25 -30.04
C TYR A 626 -1.26 13.86 -30.29
N GLY A 627 -2.05 12.80 -30.13
CA GLY A 627 -1.62 11.42 -30.36
C GLY A 627 -2.58 10.62 -31.23
N LEU A 628 -1.99 9.78 -32.09
CA LEU A 628 -2.65 8.73 -32.89
C LEU A 628 -1.75 7.48 -32.91
N TRP A 629 -2.28 6.29 -33.18
CA TRP A 629 -1.45 5.10 -33.41
C TRP A 629 -1.97 4.21 -34.53
N ASP A 630 -1.14 3.35 -35.11
CA ASP A 630 -1.56 2.22 -35.94
C ASP A 630 -0.72 0.97 -35.61
N GLU A 631 -0.89 -0.13 -36.35
CA GLU A 631 -0.16 -1.38 -36.07
C GLU A 631 1.37 -1.25 -36.13
N LYS A 632 1.90 -0.18 -36.71
CA LYS A 632 3.34 0.03 -36.93
C LYS A 632 3.91 1.12 -36.04
N ALA A 633 3.19 2.22 -35.82
CA ALA A 633 3.76 3.40 -35.19
C ALA A 633 2.80 4.14 -34.25
N LEU A 634 3.38 4.82 -33.27
CA LEU A 634 2.77 5.91 -32.54
C LEU A 634 3.10 7.23 -33.26
N TYR A 635 2.09 8.05 -33.51
CA TYR A 635 2.22 9.35 -34.13
C TYR A 635 1.92 10.44 -33.10
N LEU A 636 2.81 11.42 -32.98
CA LEU A 636 2.65 12.58 -32.09
C LEU A 636 2.74 13.88 -32.89
N ARG A 637 1.88 14.85 -32.57
CA ARG A 637 1.94 16.21 -33.14
C ARG A 637 2.03 17.23 -32.03
N PHE A 638 2.99 18.14 -32.13
CA PHE A 638 3.15 19.29 -31.23
C PHE A 638 2.92 20.57 -32.01
N ILE A 639 2.01 21.42 -31.53
CA ILE A 639 1.74 22.76 -32.06
C ILE A 639 2.24 23.76 -31.02
N ASN A 640 3.34 24.44 -31.33
CA ASN A 640 4.06 25.29 -30.41
C ASN A 640 3.86 26.75 -30.79
N HIS A 641 3.09 27.49 -29.99
CA HIS A 641 2.95 28.93 -30.17
C HIS A 641 4.17 29.65 -29.61
N ASP A 642 4.81 30.50 -30.41
CA ASP A 642 5.95 31.33 -30.01
C ASP A 642 5.78 32.74 -30.56
N ALA A 643 5.64 33.73 -29.67
CA ALA A 643 5.46 35.13 -30.07
C ALA A 643 6.75 35.76 -30.64
N ARG A 644 7.91 35.12 -30.40
CA ARG A 644 9.24 35.51 -30.89
C ARG A 644 9.81 34.41 -31.78
N ILE A 645 9.06 34.07 -32.81
CA ILE A 645 9.38 32.99 -33.76
C ILE A 645 10.71 33.24 -34.50
N ASP A 646 11.06 34.50 -34.77
CA ASP A 646 12.32 34.88 -35.43
C ASP A 646 13.54 34.72 -34.51
N ASP A 647 13.33 34.61 -33.20
CA ASP A 647 14.37 34.44 -32.19
C ASP A 647 14.56 32.96 -31.80
N LEU A 648 13.94 32.01 -32.52
CA LEU A 648 14.11 30.57 -32.24
C LEU A 648 15.58 30.19 -32.31
N LYS A 649 16.07 29.52 -31.25
CA LYS A 649 17.46 29.09 -31.17
C LYS A 649 17.62 27.71 -31.80
N ILE A 650 18.49 27.66 -32.81
CA ILE A 650 18.82 26.48 -33.61
C ILE A 650 20.35 26.43 -33.72
N SER A 651 21.00 25.49 -33.04
CA SER A 651 22.46 25.42 -32.92
C SER A 651 23.10 24.19 -33.59
N GLY A 652 22.34 23.11 -33.79
CA GLY A 652 22.81 21.90 -34.50
C GLY A 652 22.48 21.91 -36.01
N GLN A 653 23.40 21.39 -36.83
CA GLN A 653 23.19 21.16 -38.28
C GLN A 653 23.23 19.68 -38.68
N ASP A 654 23.71 18.80 -37.81
CA ASP A 654 23.86 17.35 -38.03
C ASP A 654 23.02 16.55 -37.01
N HIS A 655 22.67 15.31 -37.34
CA HIS A 655 22.06 14.35 -36.40
C HIS A 655 22.96 14.17 -35.17
N ASP A 656 22.36 14.13 -33.97
CA ASP A 656 23.03 13.99 -32.67
C ASP A 656 24.04 15.10 -32.31
N ALA A 657 23.97 16.26 -32.97
CA ALA A 657 24.68 17.44 -32.53
C ALA A 657 24.24 17.83 -31.09
N ASN A 658 25.14 18.43 -30.31
CA ASN A 658 24.78 18.95 -28.98
C ASN A 658 23.82 20.13 -29.13
N MET A 659 22.53 19.87 -28.97
CA MET A 659 21.44 20.83 -29.17
C MET A 659 20.67 21.10 -27.88
N PHE A 660 21.22 20.69 -26.74
CA PHE A 660 20.61 20.94 -25.44
C PHE A 660 20.54 22.45 -25.18
N GLY A 661 19.30 22.97 -25.14
CA GLY A 661 19.02 24.40 -25.05
C GLY A 661 18.78 25.09 -26.40
N ASP A 662 18.41 24.35 -27.45
CA ASP A 662 17.64 24.86 -28.58
C ASP A 662 16.14 24.95 -28.23
N ASP A 663 15.37 25.65 -29.06
CA ASP A 663 13.92 25.54 -29.03
C ASP A 663 13.49 24.21 -29.66
N GLY A 664 12.88 23.35 -28.85
CA GLY A 664 12.61 21.97 -29.27
C GLY A 664 11.65 21.21 -28.35
N ILE A 665 11.25 20.02 -28.82
CA ILE A 665 10.45 19.06 -28.08
C ILE A 665 11.35 17.89 -27.66
N GLU A 666 11.39 17.62 -26.35
CA GLU A 666 12.02 16.44 -25.78
C GLU A 666 10.95 15.40 -25.43
N LEU A 667 11.22 14.13 -25.76
CA LEU A 667 10.38 12.98 -25.46
C LEU A 667 11.18 12.00 -24.61
N PHE A 668 10.55 11.52 -23.54
CA PHE A 668 11.08 10.46 -22.70
C PHE A 668 10.08 9.31 -22.71
N LEU A 669 10.52 8.14 -23.16
CA LEU A 669 9.67 6.98 -23.39
C LEU A 669 10.19 5.82 -22.55
N ALA A 670 9.42 5.27 -21.60
CA ALA A 670 9.90 4.19 -20.75
C ALA A 670 10.22 2.93 -21.56
N ASP A 671 11.33 2.26 -21.26
CA ASP A 671 11.60 0.95 -21.84
C ASP A 671 10.61 -0.08 -21.25
N PRO A 672 9.79 -0.75 -22.07
CA PRO A 672 8.83 -1.74 -21.57
C PRO A 672 9.52 -3.01 -21.02
N THR A 673 10.80 -3.21 -21.33
CA THR A 673 11.58 -4.40 -20.96
C THR A 673 12.50 -4.17 -19.75
N HIS A 674 12.88 -2.92 -19.47
CA HIS A 674 13.79 -2.56 -18.38
C HIS A 674 13.17 -1.48 -17.47
N PRO A 675 12.79 -1.83 -16.22
CA PRO A 675 12.24 -0.86 -15.27
C PRO A 675 13.24 0.29 -15.00
N ALA A 676 12.78 1.53 -15.15
CA ALA A 676 13.56 2.78 -15.03
C ALA A 676 14.48 3.15 -16.20
N ALA A 677 14.70 2.28 -17.19
CA ALA A 677 15.31 2.71 -18.45
C ALA A 677 14.29 3.47 -19.33
N TYR A 678 14.79 4.32 -20.21
CA TYR A 678 13.95 5.10 -21.11
C TYR A 678 14.71 5.54 -22.37
N PHE A 679 13.99 5.71 -23.46
CA PHE A 679 14.47 6.36 -24.67
C PHE A 679 14.32 7.88 -24.51
N HIS A 680 15.37 8.63 -24.82
CA HIS A 680 15.37 10.09 -24.84
C HIS A 680 15.50 10.53 -26.29
N LEU A 681 14.45 11.18 -26.80
CA LEU A 681 14.43 11.75 -28.15
C LEU A 681 14.29 13.26 -28.04
N PHE A 682 14.90 13.99 -28.96
CA PHE A 682 14.76 15.42 -29.08
C PHE A 682 14.67 15.85 -30.53
N VAL A 683 13.85 16.85 -30.80
CA VAL A 683 13.77 17.51 -32.10
C VAL A 683 13.66 19.02 -31.90
N ASN A 684 14.57 19.77 -32.52
CA ASN A 684 14.50 21.23 -32.50
C ASN A 684 13.57 21.78 -33.59
N ALA A 685 13.32 23.09 -33.60
CA ALA A 685 12.45 23.73 -34.58
C ALA A 685 12.90 23.58 -36.05
N ALA A 686 14.19 23.29 -36.32
CA ALA A 686 14.71 22.97 -37.66
C ALA A 686 14.51 21.51 -38.09
N GLY A 687 13.97 20.65 -37.22
CA GLY A 687 13.76 19.23 -37.51
C GLY A 687 15.03 18.39 -37.36
N ILE A 688 16.09 18.96 -36.79
CA ILE A 688 17.29 18.21 -36.44
C ILE A 688 16.99 17.38 -35.19
N ARG A 689 17.42 16.13 -35.21
CA ARG A 689 17.06 15.09 -34.23
C ARG A 689 18.27 14.70 -33.39
N TYR A 690 17.96 14.32 -32.16
CA TYR A 690 18.87 13.66 -31.24
C TYR A 690 18.14 12.48 -30.62
N ASP A 691 18.85 11.37 -30.47
CA ASP A 691 18.36 10.20 -29.74
C ASP A 691 19.43 9.61 -28.83
N ALA A 692 18.95 9.03 -27.73
CA ALA A 692 19.78 8.29 -26.81
C ALA A 692 18.94 7.26 -26.08
N TYR A 693 19.61 6.21 -25.63
CA TYR A 693 19.05 5.28 -24.67
C TYR A 693 19.60 5.60 -23.28
N ALA A 694 18.72 5.78 -22.31
CA ALA A 694 19.07 5.88 -20.92
C ALA A 694 18.82 4.55 -20.23
N ASP A 695 19.86 3.97 -19.64
CA ASP A 695 19.80 2.74 -18.86
C ASP A 695 19.10 2.88 -17.50
N GLY A 696 18.53 4.05 -17.20
CA GLY A 696 17.94 4.39 -15.90
C GLY A 696 18.93 5.02 -14.91
N THR A 697 20.24 4.94 -15.15
CA THR A 697 21.28 5.63 -14.37
C THR A 697 21.59 7.04 -14.89
N MET A 698 20.79 7.54 -15.85
CA MET A 698 21.08 8.68 -16.71
C MET A 698 22.40 8.55 -17.48
N ALA A 699 22.87 7.33 -17.73
CA ALA A 699 23.94 7.13 -18.70
C ALA A 699 23.24 7.19 -20.06
N LEU A 700 23.49 8.25 -20.82
CA LEU A 700 22.95 8.36 -22.16
C LEU A 700 23.90 7.63 -23.11
N ASP A 701 23.45 6.49 -23.63
CA ASP A 701 24.04 5.89 -24.81
C ASP A 701 23.57 6.69 -26.03
N VAL A 702 24.40 7.66 -26.43
CA VAL A 702 24.18 8.51 -27.60
C VAL A 702 24.53 7.82 -28.92
N ALA A 703 25.00 6.57 -28.88
CA ALA A 703 25.16 5.75 -30.08
C ALA A 703 23.89 4.94 -30.41
N PHE A 704 22.89 4.98 -29.53
CA PHE A 704 21.58 4.38 -29.77
C PHE A 704 20.83 5.18 -30.83
N ASP A 705 20.76 4.64 -32.05
CA ASP A 705 20.14 5.26 -33.23
C ASP A 705 18.88 4.46 -33.66
N PRO A 706 17.72 4.66 -33.02
CA PRO A 706 16.49 3.98 -33.38
C PRO A 706 15.94 4.53 -34.70
N ILE A 707 15.17 3.72 -35.42
CA ILE A 707 14.42 4.24 -36.56
C ILE A 707 13.23 5.04 -36.03
N TRP A 708 13.24 6.36 -36.22
CA TRP A 708 12.09 7.23 -36.03
C TRP A 708 12.15 8.39 -37.03
N ASN A 709 11.06 9.17 -37.15
CA ASN A 709 11.00 10.32 -38.05
C ASN A 709 10.39 11.53 -37.34
N ALA A 710 10.92 12.72 -37.62
CA ALA A 710 10.36 13.98 -37.14
C ALA A 710 10.43 15.03 -38.24
N VAL A 711 9.34 15.75 -38.47
CA VAL A 711 9.24 16.80 -39.48
C VAL A 711 8.74 18.07 -38.81
N THR A 712 9.39 19.20 -39.10
CA THR A 712 9.01 20.50 -38.55
C THR A 712 8.59 21.49 -39.63
N GLY A 713 7.70 22.40 -39.25
CA GLY A 713 7.19 23.46 -40.13
C GLY A 713 6.89 24.72 -39.32
N ILE A 714 7.13 25.90 -39.91
CA ILE A 714 6.84 27.19 -39.29
C ILE A 714 5.70 27.86 -40.05
N GLU A 715 4.64 28.23 -39.34
CA GLU A 715 3.45 28.92 -39.87
C GLU A 715 3.11 30.11 -38.96
N GLY A 716 3.44 31.32 -39.39
CA GLY A 716 3.21 32.54 -38.61
C GLY A 716 3.97 32.51 -37.27
N SER A 717 3.26 32.71 -36.15
CA SER A 717 3.82 32.64 -34.79
C SER A 717 3.75 31.24 -34.18
N THR A 718 3.75 30.20 -35.01
CA THR A 718 3.62 28.81 -34.58
C THR A 718 4.62 27.95 -35.32
N TRP A 719 5.22 26.99 -34.62
CA TRP A 719 5.96 25.92 -35.26
C TRP A 719 5.38 24.56 -34.86
N ILE A 720 5.24 23.69 -35.85
CA ILE A 720 4.60 22.38 -35.74
C ILE A 720 5.69 21.32 -35.83
N VAL A 721 5.55 20.26 -35.03
CA VAL A 721 6.38 19.06 -35.08
C VAL A 721 5.46 17.85 -35.25
N ASP A 722 5.66 17.09 -36.32
CA ASP A 722 5.07 15.76 -36.47
C ASP A 722 6.15 14.71 -36.21
N ILE A 723 5.86 13.73 -35.34
CA ILE A 723 6.77 12.65 -34.98
C ILE A 723 6.11 11.30 -35.26
N GLU A 724 6.81 10.43 -35.99
CA GLU A 724 6.46 9.02 -36.20
C GLU A 724 7.45 8.16 -35.41
N LEU A 725 6.92 7.39 -34.45
CA LEU A 725 7.66 6.47 -33.59
C LEU A 725 7.26 5.03 -33.95
N PRO A 726 8.00 4.34 -34.83
CA PRO A 726 7.81 2.92 -35.09
C PRO A 726 7.90 2.10 -33.79
N LEU A 727 6.82 1.40 -33.45
CA LEU A 727 6.70 0.66 -32.18
C LEU A 727 7.77 -0.44 -32.05
N GLU A 728 8.11 -1.08 -33.17
CA GLU A 728 9.15 -2.10 -33.24
C GLU A 728 10.54 -1.57 -32.84
N SER A 729 10.85 -0.32 -33.20
CA SER A 729 12.12 0.33 -32.85
C SER A 729 12.32 0.54 -31.35
N PHE A 730 11.24 0.47 -30.57
CA PHE A 730 11.23 0.60 -29.11
C PHE A 730 10.82 -0.69 -28.40
N GLY A 731 10.81 -1.83 -29.10
CA GLY A 731 10.49 -3.14 -28.53
C GLY A 731 9.01 -3.33 -28.16
N ILE A 732 8.11 -2.48 -28.69
CA ILE A 732 6.68 -2.51 -28.36
C ILE A 732 5.93 -3.32 -29.41
N LYS A 733 5.20 -4.32 -28.93
CA LYS A 733 4.24 -5.07 -29.73
C LYS A 733 2.83 -4.61 -29.35
N PRO A 734 2.15 -3.82 -30.19
CA PRO A 734 0.79 -3.41 -29.89
C PRO A 734 -0.10 -4.66 -29.84
N THR A 735 -0.86 -4.80 -28.75
CA THR A 735 -1.87 -5.82 -28.63
C THR A 735 -3.17 -5.19 -29.12
N PRO A 736 -3.71 -5.59 -30.29
CA PRO A 736 -4.99 -5.05 -30.72
C PRO A 736 -6.06 -5.34 -29.66
N PRO A 737 -7.01 -4.43 -29.42
CA PRO A 737 -8.19 -4.75 -28.63
C PRO A 737 -8.85 -6.01 -29.19
N ALA A 738 -9.51 -6.79 -28.34
CA ALA A 738 -10.12 -8.06 -28.76
C ALA A 738 -11.15 -7.82 -29.89
N THR A 739 -10.73 -7.96 -31.15
CA THR A 739 -11.62 -7.94 -32.31
C THR A 739 -12.29 -9.30 -32.41
N GLY A 740 -13.43 -9.47 -31.75
CA GLY A 740 -14.20 -10.70 -31.84
C GLY A 740 -15.48 -10.65 -31.03
N ILE A 741 -16.61 -10.76 -31.72
CA ILE A 741 -17.91 -11.08 -31.11
C ILE A 741 -17.80 -12.48 -30.50
N PHE A 742 -17.45 -12.58 -29.22
CA PHE A 742 -17.59 -13.82 -28.46
C PHE A 742 -18.38 -13.57 -27.17
N ARG A 743 -19.62 -14.08 -27.17
CA ARG A 743 -20.40 -14.40 -25.97
C ARG A 743 -19.54 -15.32 -25.11
N PHE A 744 -19.06 -14.87 -23.95
CA PHE A 744 -18.82 -15.58 -22.68
C PHE A 744 -17.76 -14.80 -21.86
N PRO A 745 -18.04 -14.38 -20.62
CA PRO A 745 -17.27 -13.32 -19.95
C PRO A 745 -16.01 -13.78 -19.18
N THR A 746 -15.44 -14.97 -19.45
CA THR A 746 -14.29 -15.46 -18.68
C THR A 746 -12.92 -15.29 -19.36
N TYR A 747 -12.85 -14.86 -20.62
CA TYR A 747 -11.56 -14.69 -21.33
C TYR A 747 -11.24 -13.27 -21.83
N ALA A 748 -12.22 -12.37 -21.97
CA ALA A 748 -11.98 -10.99 -22.42
C ALA A 748 -11.35 -10.08 -21.35
N ALA A 749 -11.41 -10.47 -20.06
CA ALA A 749 -10.80 -9.73 -18.96
C ALA A 749 -9.25 -9.82 -18.92
N LEU A 750 -8.61 -10.52 -19.87
CA LEU A 750 -7.18 -10.85 -19.82
C LEU A 750 -6.30 -10.13 -20.86
N ARG A 751 -6.84 -9.28 -21.75
CA ARG A 751 -6.02 -8.48 -22.66
C ARG A 751 -6.29 -6.99 -22.46
N LYS A 752 -5.48 -6.37 -21.60
CA LYS A 752 -5.43 -4.91 -21.44
C LYS A 752 -4.90 -4.29 -22.75
N PRO A 753 -5.43 -3.14 -23.22
CA PRO A 753 -4.82 -2.40 -24.32
C PRO A 753 -3.35 -2.10 -24.01
N THR A 754 -2.50 -2.08 -25.05
CA THR A 754 -1.09 -1.71 -24.88
C THR A 754 -0.99 -0.36 -24.20
N ALA A 755 -0.34 -0.33 -23.04
CA ALA A 755 -0.06 0.88 -22.28
C ALA A 755 1.44 1.16 -22.35
N TRP A 756 1.80 2.44 -22.48
CA TRP A 756 3.19 2.87 -22.53
C TRP A 756 3.36 4.14 -21.69
N LYS A 757 4.41 4.19 -20.86
CA LYS A 757 4.71 5.37 -20.05
C LYS A 757 5.62 6.33 -20.81
N MET A 758 5.26 7.61 -20.81
CA MET A 758 6.05 8.66 -21.46
C MET A 758 5.87 10.04 -20.82
N SER A 759 6.79 10.94 -21.13
CA SER A 759 6.66 12.37 -20.84
C SER A 759 7.22 13.20 -21.99
N PHE A 760 6.73 14.43 -22.13
CA PHE A 760 7.16 15.37 -23.18
C PHE A 760 7.49 16.72 -22.57
N LYS A 761 8.53 17.39 -23.07
CA LYS A 761 8.94 18.71 -22.58
C LYS A 761 9.10 19.68 -23.75
N ARG A 762 8.70 20.92 -23.53
CA ARG A 762 9.04 22.06 -24.38
C ARG A 762 10.28 22.75 -23.80
N SER A 763 11.38 22.67 -24.53
CA SER A 763 12.63 23.37 -24.20
C SER A 763 12.67 24.71 -24.95
N GLY A 764 13.23 25.74 -24.31
CA GLY A 764 13.27 27.09 -24.90
C GLY A 764 14.48 27.93 -24.49
N ALA A 765 15.63 27.29 -24.29
CA ALA A 765 16.93 27.96 -24.15
C ALA A 765 17.04 29.06 -23.06
N GLY A 766 16.23 28.99 -21.99
CA GLY A 766 16.15 30.05 -20.98
C GLY A 766 15.34 31.29 -21.40
N ARG A 767 14.79 31.33 -22.63
CA ARG A 767 13.86 32.36 -23.09
C ARG A 767 12.46 32.24 -22.46
N ARG A 768 12.15 31.06 -21.91
CA ARG A 768 10.88 30.69 -21.27
C ARG A 768 11.11 29.61 -20.18
N PRO A 769 10.20 29.47 -19.20
CA PRO A 769 10.20 28.33 -18.28
C PRO A 769 10.01 27.01 -19.05
N ASN A 770 10.68 25.95 -18.60
CA ASN A 770 10.41 24.61 -19.13
C ASN A 770 9.01 24.17 -18.73
N THR A 771 8.23 23.69 -19.70
CA THR A 771 6.91 23.12 -19.48
C THR A 771 6.80 21.75 -20.12
N GLY A 772 5.91 20.90 -19.63
CA GLY A 772 5.78 19.55 -20.15
C GLY A 772 4.52 18.83 -19.70
N TRP A 773 4.37 17.61 -20.19
CA TRP A 773 3.36 16.66 -19.77
C TRP A 773 4.01 15.37 -19.24
N PRO A 774 3.53 14.82 -18.10
CA PRO A 774 2.49 15.36 -17.21
C PRO A 774 2.98 16.50 -16.29
N ASP A 775 4.28 16.77 -16.31
CA ASP A 775 4.95 17.90 -15.64
C ASP A 775 6.20 18.31 -16.45
N ALA A 776 7.02 19.23 -15.94
CA ALA A 776 8.29 19.62 -16.57
C ALA A 776 9.53 18.90 -15.99
N SER A 777 9.36 17.78 -15.26
CA SER A 777 10.47 17.05 -14.64
C SER A 777 11.20 16.16 -15.65
N TYR A 778 12.50 16.34 -15.78
CA TYR A 778 13.34 15.61 -16.74
C TYR A 778 13.89 14.33 -16.13
N HIS A 779 14.08 13.29 -16.97
CA HIS A 779 14.77 12.06 -16.58
C HIS A 779 14.21 11.36 -15.33
N SER A 780 12.88 11.42 -15.14
CA SER A 780 12.17 10.78 -14.03
C SER A 780 11.12 9.80 -14.55
N PRO A 781 11.50 8.54 -14.89
CA PRO A 781 10.55 7.53 -15.37
C PRO A 781 9.39 7.26 -14.41
N ALA A 782 9.60 7.50 -13.12
CA ALA A 782 8.57 7.39 -12.10
C ALA A 782 7.46 8.45 -12.27
N SER A 783 7.74 9.62 -12.83
CA SER A 783 6.75 10.68 -13.06
C SER A 783 6.07 10.63 -14.44
N PHE A 784 6.43 9.67 -15.30
CA PHE A 784 5.86 9.58 -16.64
C PHE A 784 4.35 9.31 -16.60
N GLY A 785 3.61 10.00 -17.47
CA GLY A 785 2.20 9.73 -17.72
C GLY A 785 2.05 8.41 -18.48
N THR A 786 0.87 7.82 -18.42
CA THR A 786 0.55 6.58 -19.13
C THR A 786 -0.34 6.87 -20.32
N ILE A 787 0.06 6.41 -21.51
CA ILE A 787 -0.82 6.37 -22.66
C ILE A 787 -1.42 4.97 -22.82
N HIS A 788 -2.68 4.91 -23.27
CA HIS A 788 -3.38 3.67 -23.60
C HIS A 788 -3.75 3.68 -25.08
N LEU A 789 -3.22 2.73 -25.86
CA LEU A 789 -3.56 2.61 -27.27
C LEU A 789 -4.95 1.97 -27.40
N VAL A 790 -5.90 2.71 -27.97
CA VAL A 790 -7.32 2.29 -28.12
C VAL A 790 -7.78 2.37 -29.57
N ASP A 791 -8.78 1.59 -29.98
CA ASP A 791 -9.26 1.62 -31.38
C ASP A 791 -9.99 2.92 -31.75
N ALA A 792 -10.73 3.51 -30.80
CA ALA A 792 -11.40 4.79 -30.97
C ALA A 792 -11.47 5.52 -29.62
N LEU A 793 -11.47 6.86 -29.65
CA LEU A 793 -11.77 7.64 -28.46
C LEU A 793 -13.23 7.40 -28.07
N PRO A 794 -13.54 7.25 -26.77
CA PRO A 794 -14.91 7.39 -26.31
C PRO A 794 -15.45 8.75 -26.77
N GLU A 795 -16.60 8.80 -27.44
CA GLU A 795 -17.27 10.08 -27.73
C GLU A 795 -17.38 10.88 -26.43
N GLN A 796 -16.89 12.13 -26.41
CA GLN A 796 -16.89 12.95 -25.19
C GLN A 796 -18.34 13.23 -24.78
N LYS A 797 -18.83 12.53 -23.76
CA LYS A 797 -20.22 12.68 -23.29
C LYS A 797 -20.27 13.87 -22.33
N ARG A 798 -21.08 14.88 -22.61
CA ARG A 798 -21.22 16.05 -21.71
C ARG A 798 -22.59 16.10 -21.07
N LEU A 799 -22.61 16.16 -19.74
CA LEU A 799 -23.81 16.09 -18.92
C LEU A 799 -23.90 17.28 -17.97
N ILE A 800 -25.08 17.90 -17.89
CA ILE A 800 -25.46 18.77 -16.78
C ILE A 800 -26.38 18.03 -15.81
N LEU A 801 -26.05 18.12 -14.53
CA LEU A 801 -26.86 17.67 -13.41
C LEU A 801 -27.46 18.90 -12.70
N TYR A 802 -28.79 19.06 -12.69
CA TYR A 802 -29.46 20.20 -12.06
C TYR A 802 -30.59 19.78 -11.12
N ASP A 803 -30.59 20.33 -9.90
CA ASP A 803 -31.66 20.14 -8.91
C ASP A 803 -32.54 21.40 -8.81
N VAL A 804 -33.78 21.30 -9.29
CA VAL A 804 -34.75 22.40 -9.39
C VAL A 804 -35.18 22.92 -8.00
N SER A 805 -34.95 22.16 -6.92
CA SER A 805 -35.36 22.59 -5.57
C SER A 805 -34.56 23.77 -5.01
N GLY A 806 -33.38 24.07 -5.58
CA GLY A 806 -32.45 25.06 -5.03
C GLY A 806 -31.92 24.74 -3.63
N LYS A 807 -32.20 23.54 -3.10
CA LYS A 807 -31.79 23.03 -1.77
C LYS A 807 -30.84 21.84 -1.90
N GLY A 808 -30.16 21.70 -3.04
CA GLY A 808 -29.37 20.52 -3.39
C GLY A 808 -28.33 20.22 -2.31
N ASP A 809 -28.38 19.00 -1.76
CA ASP A 809 -27.31 18.47 -0.92
C ASP A 809 -26.14 18.09 -1.85
N PRO A 810 -24.99 18.79 -1.78
CA PRO A 810 -23.87 18.56 -2.70
C PRO A 810 -23.43 17.10 -2.71
N LYS A 811 -23.51 16.42 -1.56
CA LYS A 811 -23.16 15.00 -1.39
C LYS A 811 -24.04 14.06 -2.23
N ARG A 812 -25.26 14.45 -2.57
CA ARG A 812 -26.19 13.61 -3.37
C ARG A 812 -25.84 13.65 -4.85
N ALA A 813 -25.37 14.78 -5.35
CA ALA A 813 -24.89 14.89 -6.73
C ALA A 813 -23.49 14.28 -6.88
N GLU A 814 -22.63 14.34 -5.85
CA GLU A 814 -21.26 13.80 -5.85
C GLU A 814 -21.21 12.31 -6.23
N ALA A 815 -22.07 11.47 -5.64
CA ALA A 815 -22.08 10.03 -5.91
C ALA A 815 -22.44 9.73 -7.38
N LEU A 816 -23.48 10.37 -7.92
CA LEU A 816 -23.84 10.21 -9.33
C LEU A 816 -22.78 10.80 -10.25
N THR A 817 -22.22 11.96 -9.90
CA THR A 817 -21.13 12.62 -10.64
C THR A 817 -19.93 11.68 -10.77
N ALA A 818 -19.49 11.08 -9.67
CA ALA A 818 -18.40 10.12 -9.67
C ALA A 818 -18.67 8.90 -10.57
N GLU A 819 -19.88 8.34 -10.52
CA GLU A 819 -20.25 7.20 -11.39
C GLU A 819 -20.33 7.61 -12.87
N MET A 820 -20.87 8.79 -13.19
CA MET A 820 -20.93 9.32 -14.55
C MET A 820 -19.51 9.58 -15.12
N SER A 821 -18.61 10.14 -14.31
CA SER A 821 -17.20 10.34 -14.70
C SER A 821 -16.48 9.02 -14.96
N LYS A 822 -16.75 7.95 -14.19
CA LYS A 822 -16.19 6.61 -14.44
C LYS A 822 -16.58 6.04 -15.81
N ILE A 823 -17.77 6.38 -16.33
CA ILE A 823 -18.25 5.92 -17.64
C ILE A 823 -18.05 6.96 -18.77
N GLY A 824 -17.17 7.94 -18.54
CA GLY A 824 -16.67 8.84 -19.58
C GLY A 824 -17.47 10.11 -19.80
N PHE A 825 -18.30 10.53 -18.83
CA PHE A 825 -18.96 11.84 -18.88
C PHE A 825 -18.11 12.94 -18.26
N ASP A 826 -18.05 14.08 -18.95
CA ASP A 826 -17.70 15.37 -18.37
C ASP A 826 -18.98 15.99 -17.77
N VAL A 827 -18.98 16.15 -16.44
CA VAL A 827 -20.19 16.44 -15.67
C VAL A 827 -20.11 17.83 -15.07
N THR A 828 -21.05 18.68 -15.43
CA THR A 828 -21.28 19.97 -14.76
C THR A 828 -22.44 19.83 -13.78
N ALA A 829 -22.14 19.70 -12.49
CA ALA A 829 -23.14 19.72 -11.45
C ALA A 829 -23.47 21.17 -11.07
N VAL A 830 -24.74 21.56 -11.19
CA VAL A 830 -25.23 22.91 -10.89
C VAL A 830 -26.09 22.85 -9.63
N PRO A 831 -25.57 23.25 -8.45
CA PRO A 831 -26.24 23.02 -7.18
C PRO A 831 -27.25 24.10 -6.78
N SER A 832 -27.28 25.27 -7.43
CA SER A 832 -27.90 26.45 -6.78
C SER A 832 -28.73 27.41 -7.63
N THR A 833 -28.45 27.66 -8.92
CA THR A 833 -29.24 28.65 -9.71
C THR A 833 -29.53 28.28 -11.16
N GLU A 834 -30.63 28.78 -11.72
CA GLU A 834 -30.95 28.65 -13.15
C GLU A 834 -29.90 29.37 -14.03
N ALA A 835 -29.30 30.46 -13.56
CA ALA A 835 -28.27 31.20 -14.28
C ALA A 835 -27.00 30.37 -14.54
N GLU A 836 -26.59 29.55 -13.57
CA GLU A 836 -25.47 28.62 -13.70
C GLU A 836 -25.79 27.51 -14.71
N LEU A 837 -27.02 26.99 -14.72
CA LEU A 837 -27.49 26.02 -15.71
C LEU A 837 -27.45 26.62 -17.13
N ILE A 838 -27.93 27.84 -17.30
CA ILE A 838 -27.91 28.56 -18.58
C ILE A 838 -26.47 28.79 -19.04
N SER A 839 -25.57 29.15 -18.12
CA SER A 839 -24.14 29.29 -18.41
C SER A 839 -23.51 27.96 -18.87
N ALA A 840 -23.84 26.87 -18.19
CA ALA A 840 -23.34 25.53 -18.53
C ALA A 840 -23.85 25.03 -19.90
N LEU A 841 -25.11 25.31 -20.24
CA LEU A 841 -25.68 24.97 -21.55
C LEU A 841 -24.88 25.58 -22.72
N ARG A 842 -24.32 26.78 -22.54
CA ARG A 842 -23.49 27.48 -23.54
C ARG A 842 -22.11 26.85 -23.74
N GLN A 843 -21.70 25.91 -22.89
CA GLN A 843 -20.39 25.25 -22.96
C GLN A 843 -20.41 23.95 -23.78
N GLY A 844 -21.51 23.68 -24.49
CA GLY A 844 -21.67 22.52 -25.38
C GLY A 844 -22.01 21.26 -24.60
N THR A 845 -23.28 21.13 -24.19
CA THR A 845 -23.82 19.98 -23.44
C THR A 845 -24.59 19.05 -24.37
N GLU A 846 -24.61 17.75 -24.10
CA GLU A 846 -25.47 16.79 -24.84
C GLU A 846 -26.64 16.30 -24.01
N VAL A 847 -26.46 16.18 -22.69
CA VAL A 847 -27.46 15.65 -21.77
C VAL A 847 -27.73 16.63 -20.64
N VAL A 848 -29.00 16.84 -20.33
CA VAL A 848 -29.44 17.56 -19.14
C VAL A 848 -30.31 16.64 -18.30
N VAL A 849 -29.84 16.27 -17.09
CA VAL A 849 -30.66 15.55 -16.11
C VAL A 849 -31.16 16.52 -15.05
N LEU A 850 -32.47 16.65 -14.98
CA LEU A 850 -33.19 17.57 -14.09
C LEU A 850 -33.88 16.78 -12.97
N ARG A 851 -33.56 17.09 -11.72
CA ARG A 851 -34.31 16.59 -10.57
C ARG A 851 -35.40 17.59 -10.18
N HIS A 852 -36.66 17.18 -10.26
CA HIS A 852 -37.83 18.01 -9.98
C HIS A 852 -38.67 17.44 -8.83
N PRO A 853 -38.34 17.73 -7.56
CA PRO A 853 -39.11 17.20 -6.44
C PRO A 853 -40.48 17.87 -6.31
N SER A 854 -41.40 17.20 -5.62
CA SER A 854 -42.75 17.73 -5.33
C SER A 854 -42.71 19.15 -4.76
N GLY A 855 -43.56 20.04 -5.28
CA GLY A 855 -43.63 21.43 -4.83
C GLY A 855 -42.53 22.35 -5.39
N SER A 856 -41.60 21.85 -6.20
CA SER A 856 -40.68 22.70 -6.98
C SER A 856 -41.35 23.18 -8.27
N ARG A 857 -40.82 24.24 -8.87
CA ARG A 857 -41.34 24.82 -10.12
C ARG A 857 -40.18 25.17 -11.05
N LEU A 858 -40.25 24.71 -12.30
CA LEU A 858 -39.40 25.19 -13.39
C LEU A 858 -39.90 26.55 -13.87
N SER A 859 -38.98 27.50 -14.10
CA SER A 859 -39.35 28.79 -14.66
C SER A 859 -39.77 28.68 -16.13
N ASP A 860 -40.67 29.57 -16.56
CA ASP A 860 -41.09 29.63 -17.96
C ASP A 860 -39.94 30.07 -18.87
N GLU A 861 -39.02 30.90 -18.36
CA GLU A 861 -37.79 31.33 -19.04
C GLU A 861 -36.85 30.15 -19.30
N LEU A 862 -36.49 29.38 -18.26
CA LEU A 862 -35.62 28.21 -18.41
C LEU A 862 -36.19 27.20 -19.42
N MET A 863 -37.50 26.95 -19.35
CA MET A 863 -38.14 25.98 -20.23
C MET A 863 -38.27 26.50 -21.66
N ASN A 864 -38.79 27.71 -21.88
CA ASN A 864 -39.09 28.21 -23.23
C ASN A 864 -37.85 28.74 -23.97
N ASP A 865 -36.92 29.38 -23.26
CA ASP A 865 -35.83 30.12 -23.88
C ASP A 865 -34.52 29.32 -23.91
N HIS A 866 -34.43 28.22 -23.16
CA HIS A 866 -33.22 27.40 -23.06
C HIS A 866 -33.45 25.90 -23.31
N LEU A 867 -34.26 25.23 -22.49
CA LEU A 867 -34.40 23.77 -22.58
C LEU A 867 -35.20 23.31 -23.80
N LYS A 868 -36.24 24.06 -24.21
CA LYS A 868 -36.99 23.77 -25.43
C LYS A 868 -36.14 23.98 -26.69
N PRO A 869 -35.41 25.09 -26.88
CA PRO A 869 -34.44 25.22 -27.96
C PRO A 869 -33.39 24.12 -27.95
N PHE A 870 -32.81 23.82 -26.78
CA PHE A 870 -31.84 22.73 -26.61
C PHE A 870 -32.39 21.37 -27.10
N LEU A 871 -33.62 21.03 -26.72
CA LEU A 871 -34.31 19.84 -27.25
C LEU A 871 -34.51 19.94 -28.76
N GLN A 872 -35.00 21.07 -29.28
CA GLN A 872 -35.25 21.23 -30.71
C GLN A 872 -33.99 21.08 -31.57
N GLU A 873 -32.84 21.48 -31.03
CA GLU A 873 -31.51 21.43 -31.64
C GLU A 873 -30.80 20.07 -31.48
N GLY A 874 -31.46 19.06 -30.89
CA GLY A 874 -30.92 17.70 -30.80
C GLY A 874 -30.39 17.29 -29.43
N GLY A 875 -30.65 18.07 -28.38
CA GLY A 875 -30.26 17.73 -27.02
C GLY A 875 -31.14 16.63 -26.38
N MET A 876 -30.59 15.95 -25.37
CA MET A 876 -31.34 15.01 -24.53
C MET A 876 -31.66 15.63 -23.17
N VAL A 877 -32.95 15.73 -22.81
CA VAL A 877 -33.38 16.16 -21.47
C VAL A 877 -34.06 15.00 -20.75
N LEU A 878 -33.60 14.67 -19.55
CA LEU A 878 -34.21 13.66 -18.68
C LEU A 878 -34.68 14.30 -17.39
N ILE A 879 -35.99 14.27 -17.16
CA ILE A 879 -36.62 14.85 -15.98
C ILE A 879 -36.95 13.71 -15.00
N ALA A 880 -36.30 13.74 -13.84
CA ALA A 880 -36.59 12.90 -12.67
C ALA A 880 -37.51 13.65 -11.71
N ALA A 881 -38.82 13.39 -11.78
CA ALA A 881 -39.81 14.20 -11.10
C ALA A 881 -40.70 13.43 -10.12
N THR A 882 -40.96 14.03 -8.96
CA THR A 882 -41.90 13.51 -7.94
C THR A 882 -43.03 14.49 -7.65
N GLY A 883 -43.83 14.86 -8.66
CA GLY A 883 -44.94 15.80 -8.49
C GLY A 883 -45.60 16.20 -9.81
N SER A 884 -46.56 17.12 -9.78
CA SER A 884 -47.23 17.61 -10.98
C SER A 884 -46.26 18.35 -11.91
N LEU A 885 -46.35 18.07 -13.22
CA LEU A 885 -45.65 18.75 -14.30
C LEU A 885 -46.68 19.20 -15.35
N TYR A 886 -46.44 20.36 -15.95
CA TYR A 886 -47.36 21.02 -16.89
C TYR A 886 -46.68 21.24 -18.24
N PHE A 887 -46.20 20.15 -18.87
CA PHE A 887 -45.49 20.24 -20.14
C PHE A 887 -46.30 20.89 -21.25
N GLU A 888 -47.63 20.83 -21.18
CA GLU A 888 -48.52 21.49 -22.13
C GLU A 888 -48.32 23.00 -22.22
N ARG A 889 -47.77 23.59 -21.17
CA ARG A 889 -47.48 25.02 -21.08
C ARG A 889 -46.25 25.43 -21.89
N TRP A 890 -45.35 24.48 -22.21
CA TRP A 890 -44.07 24.74 -22.88
C TRP A 890 -43.96 24.03 -24.23
N LEU A 891 -44.46 22.80 -24.32
CA LEU A 891 -44.29 21.91 -25.47
C LEU A 891 -45.58 21.70 -26.27
N GLY A 892 -46.73 22.22 -25.83
CA GLY A 892 -48.02 22.09 -26.53
C GLY A 892 -48.97 21.07 -25.89
N PRO A 893 -50.29 21.15 -26.15
CA PRO A 893 -51.32 20.33 -25.50
C PRO A 893 -51.08 18.80 -25.60
N GLU A 894 -50.33 18.37 -26.61
CA GLU A 894 -49.87 17.00 -26.84
C GLU A 894 -48.93 16.47 -25.75
N ALA A 895 -48.20 17.32 -25.01
CA ALA A 895 -47.22 16.87 -24.01
C ALA A 895 -47.84 16.58 -22.63
N ARG A 896 -49.16 16.72 -22.49
CA ARG A 896 -49.86 16.72 -21.21
C ARG A 896 -49.77 15.39 -20.45
N VAL A 897 -49.42 15.45 -19.17
CA VAL A 897 -49.31 14.30 -18.26
C VAL A 897 -50.02 14.58 -16.93
N ALA A 898 -50.49 13.53 -16.25
CA ALA A 898 -51.04 13.62 -14.90
C ALA A 898 -50.21 12.78 -13.94
N TRP A 899 -49.71 13.39 -12.86
CA TRP A 899 -48.98 12.66 -11.81
C TRP A 899 -49.93 11.76 -11.01
N SER A 900 -49.50 10.54 -10.70
CA SER A 900 -50.36 9.53 -10.08
C SER A 900 -50.53 9.67 -8.56
N GLY A 901 -49.71 10.52 -7.91
CA GLY A 901 -49.61 10.55 -6.46
C GLY A 901 -48.79 9.39 -5.89
N TRP A 902 -48.86 9.20 -4.56
CA TRP A 902 -48.02 8.25 -3.81
C TRP A 902 -48.67 6.87 -3.56
N ALA A 903 -49.89 6.66 -4.03
CA ALA A 903 -50.67 5.45 -3.74
C ALA A 903 -50.23 4.25 -4.61
N ILE A 904 -49.04 3.70 -4.35
CA ILE A 904 -48.44 2.59 -5.12
C ILE A 904 -48.75 1.20 -4.54
N HIS A 905 -48.74 0.16 -5.38
CA HIS A 905 -48.90 -1.23 -4.94
C HIS A 905 -47.74 -1.67 -4.01
N PRO A 906 -47.99 -2.38 -2.89
CA PRO A 906 -46.96 -2.76 -1.92
C PRO A 906 -45.77 -3.55 -2.48
N ASN A 907 -46.00 -4.44 -3.45
CA ASN A 907 -44.95 -5.31 -4.01
C ASN A 907 -43.88 -4.56 -4.84
N ARG A 908 -44.08 -3.28 -5.22
CA ARG A 908 -43.10 -2.40 -5.90
C ARG A 908 -42.15 -3.08 -6.90
N VAL A 909 -42.71 -3.75 -7.90
CA VAL A 909 -42.00 -4.34 -9.03
C VAL A 909 -42.45 -3.72 -10.35
N THR A 910 -41.62 -3.85 -11.40
CA THR A 910 -41.98 -3.43 -12.76
C THR A 910 -43.11 -4.34 -13.26
N ALA A 911 -44.23 -3.74 -13.64
CA ALA A 911 -45.39 -4.47 -14.16
C ALA A 911 -45.24 -4.78 -15.65
N TRP A 912 -44.63 -3.86 -16.39
CA TRP A 912 -44.35 -3.99 -17.82
C TRP A 912 -43.16 -3.12 -18.21
N HIS A 913 -42.37 -3.54 -19.20
CA HIS A 913 -41.35 -2.70 -19.82
C HIS A 913 -41.16 -3.09 -21.30
N ASP A 914 -40.71 -2.12 -22.11
CA ASP A 914 -40.39 -2.33 -23.51
C ASP A 914 -38.99 -2.92 -23.67
N TYR A 915 -38.85 -3.94 -24.52
CA TYR A 915 -37.58 -4.63 -24.75
C TYR A 915 -36.69 -3.88 -25.72
N GLY A 916 -36.05 -2.83 -25.24
CA GLY A 916 -35.28 -1.92 -26.07
C GLY A 916 -33.78 -1.97 -25.89
N SER A 917 -33.13 -1.05 -26.56
CA SER A 917 -31.72 -0.77 -26.40
C SER A 917 -31.45 0.06 -25.13
N TRP A 918 -32.41 0.89 -24.70
CA TRP A 918 -32.38 1.65 -23.45
C TRP A 918 -32.15 0.80 -22.19
N GLN A 919 -32.48 -0.49 -22.23
CA GLN A 919 -32.27 -1.42 -21.12
C GLN A 919 -31.03 -2.31 -21.30
N ARG A 920 -30.38 -2.33 -22.48
CA ARG A 920 -29.36 -3.35 -22.81
C ARG A 920 -28.06 -2.82 -23.41
N GLN A 921 -28.01 -1.56 -23.85
CA GLN A 921 -26.86 -1.02 -24.56
C GLN A 921 -26.59 0.44 -24.16
N PRO A 922 -25.34 0.79 -23.77
CA PRO A 922 -24.18 -0.10 -23.65
C PRO A 922 -24.21 -1.07 -22.45
N HIS A 923 -25.14 -0.88 -21.51
CA HIS A 923 -25.21 -1.64 -20.25
C HIS A 923 -26.46 -2.52 -20.15
N ASP A 924 -26.34 -3.70 -19.54
CA ASP A 924 -27.48 -4.59 -19.29
C ASP A 924 -28.18 -4.29 -17.95
N LEU A 925 -29.35 -3.67 -18.03
CA LEU A 925 -30.23 -3.34 -16.90
C LEU A 925 -31.43 -4.28 -16.77
N THR A 926 -31.50 -5.38 -17.54
CA THR A 926 -32.64 -6.29 -17.56
C THR A 926 -32.99 -6.80 -16.16
N THR A 927 -32.01 -7.31 -15.42
CA THR A 927 -32.23 -7.79 -14.04
C THR A 927 -32.58 -6.66 -13.07
N VAL A 928 -32.04 -5.46 -13.30
CA VAL A 928 -32.38 -4.28 -12.49
C VAL A 928 -33.86 -3.94 -12.69
N ILE A 929 -34.33 -3.88 -13.93
CA ILE A 929 -35.72 -3.56 -14.29
C ILE A 929 -36.70 -4.63 -13.82
N GLU A 930 -36.37 -5.90 -13.98
CA GLU A 930 -37.26 -7.01 -13.64
C GLU A 930 -37.36 -7.29 -12.13
N ARG A 931 -36.30 -7.05 -11.36
CA ARG A 931 -36.19 -7.57 -9.97
C ARG A 931 -36.00 -6.52 -8.89
N ARG A 932 -35.65 -5.28 -9.21
CA ARG A 932 -35.43 -4.23 -8.21
C ARG A 932 -36.69 -3.41 -7.96
N ILE A 933 -36.64 -2.63 -6.89
CA ILE A 933 -37.77 -1.87 -6.38
C ILE A 933 -38.08 -0.68 -7.31
N THR A 934 -39.29 -0.62 -7.88
CA THR A 934 -39.77 0.48 -8.75
C THR A 934 -40.00 1.79 -8.00
N PRO A 935 -39.99 2.98 -8.61
CA PRO A 935 -40.23 4.27 -7.93
C PRO A 935 -41.56 4.36 -7.17
N SER A 936 -41.73 5.37 -6.31
CA SER A 936 -42.91 5.49 -5.42
C SER A 936 -44.10 6.28 -6.02
N SER A 937 -44.03 6.66 -7.30
CA SER A 937 -45.11 7.31 -8.05
C SER A 937 -44.95 7.06 -9.55
N ALA A 938 -45.88 7.51 -10.38
CA ALA A 938 -45.91 7.32 -11.83
C ALA A 938 -46.58 8.52 -12.53
N TYR A 939 -46.63 8.51 -13.86
CA TYR A 939 -47.30 9.53 -14.67
C TYR A 939 -48.24 8.88 -15.69
N ARG A 940 -49.45 9.41 -15.80
CA ARG A 940 -50.42 9.06 -16.83
C ARG A 940 -50.28 10.02 -18.02
N PRO A 941 -49.84 9.57 -19.19
CA PRO A 941 -49.92 10.38 -20.40
C PRO A 941 -51.39 10.61 -20.75
N LEU A 942 -51.77 11.85 -21.09
CA LEU A 942 -53.15 12.20 -21.45
C LEU A 942 -53.37 12.27 -22.98
N THR A 943 -52.36 11.83 -23.74
CA THR A 943 -52.25 11.84 -25.20
C THR A 943 -51.34 10.69 -25.64
N ASP A 944 -51.34 10.38 -26.94
CA ASP A 944 -50.50 9.32 -27.52
C ASP A 944 -49.10 9.80 -27.95
N ALA A 945 -48.72 11.03 -27.62
CA ALA A 945 -47.41 11.60 -27.98
C ALA A 945 -46.25 10.98 -27.18
N TRP A 946 -46.55 10.32 -26.06
CA TRP A 946 -45.56 9.68 -25.20
C TRP A 946 -45.36 8.21 -25.56
N THR A 947 -44.11 7.82 -25.82
CA THR A 947 -43.72 6.42 -25.89
C THR A 947 -43.44 5.90 -24.48
N VAL A 948 -44.24 4.95 -24.01
CA VAL A 948 -44.07 4.33 -22.69
C VAL A 948 -42.96 3.28 -22.74
N MET A 949 -42.01 3.36 -21.79
CA MET A 949 -40.86 2.46 -21.73
C MET A 949 -40.95 1.48 -20.56
N ALA A 950 -41.47 1.90 -19.40
CA ALA A 950 -41.70 1.01 -18.27
C ALA A 950 -42.86 1.48 -17.40
N LYS A 951 -43.62 0.53 -16.86
CA LYS A 951 -44.80 0.72 -16.00
C LYS A 951 -44.63 0.02 -14.67
N LEU A 952 -45.24 0.59 -13.65
CA LEU A 952 -45.43 -0.02 -12.34
C LEU A 952 -46.91 -0.14 -12.03
N ARG A 953 -47.23 -0.97 -11.04
CA ARG A 953 -48.60 -1.15 -10.56
C ARG A 953 -48.91 -0.18 -9.42
N MET A 954 -50.00 0.55 -9.54
CA MET A 954 -50.56 1.44 -8.52
C MET A 954 -51.41 0.66 -7.51
N ALA A 955 -51.77 1.28 -6.38
CA ALA A 955 -52.55 0.63 -5.33
C ALA A 955 -53.97 0.22 -5.76
N ASP A 956 -54.51 0.84 -6.81
CA ASP A 956 -55.79 0.49 -7.45
C ASP A 956 -55.63 -0.56 -8.57
N GLU A 957 -54.50 -1.27 -8.60
CA GLU A 957 -54.10 -2.24 -9.64
C GLU A 957 -53.87 -1.64 -11.04
N THR A 958 -54.02 -0.33 -11.24
CA THR A 958 -53.74 0.29 -12.54
C THR A 958 -52.24 0.28 -12.84
N GLU A 959 -51.87 0.05 -14.10
CA GLU A 959 -50.48 0.09 -14.53
C GLU A 959 -50.15 1.45 -15.14
N LEU A 960 -49.27 2.21 -14.49
CA LEU A 960 -48.89 3.55 -14.93
C LEU A 960 -47.38 3.65 -15.24
N PRO A 961 -47.00 4.42 -16.28
CA PRO A 961 -45.61 4.67 -16.64
C PRO A 961 -44.78 5.31 -15.52
N TYR A 962 -43.61 4.76 -15.24
CA TYR A 962 -42.57 5.42 -14.44
C TYR A 962 -41.36 5.84 -15.28
N LEU A 963 -41.29 5.40 -16.55
CA LEU A 963 -40.30 5.84 -17.54
C LEU A 963 -40.99 5.90 -18.91
N MET A 964 -40.87 7.06 -19.56
CA MET A 964 -41.43 7.31 -20.89
C MET A 964 -40.63 8.41 -21.60
N ARG A 965 -40.82 8.51 -22.91
CA ARG A 965 -40.15 9.51 -23.74
C ARG A 965 -41.09 10.19 -24.72
N MET A 966 -40.72 11.39 -25.16
CA MET A 966 -41.37 12.16 -26.22
C MET A 966 -40.29 12.81 -27.09
N ASP A 967 -40.43 12.73 -28.40
CA ASP A 967 -39.51 13.39 -29.33
C ASP A 967 -39.92 14.88 -29.48
N VAL A 968 -38.94 15.79 -29.44
CA VAL A 968 -39.17 17.25 -29.48
C VAL A 968 -38.16 17.85 -30.46
N GLY A 969 -38.61 18.17 -31.68
CA GLY A 969 -37.71 18.58 -32.76
C GLY A 969 -36.73 17.44 -33.10
N GLN A 970 -35.42 17.71 -33.04
CA GLN A 970 -34.38 16.69 -33.24
C GLN A 970 -33.96 15.98 -31.93
N GLY A 971 -34.42 16.46 -30.78
CA GLY A 971 -34.04 15.95 -29.46
C GLY A 971 -35.03 14.98 -28.85
N THR A 972 -34.72 14.52 -27.64
CA THR A 972 -35.57 13.59 -26.89
C THR A 972 -35.76 14.05 -25.45
N LEU A 973 -37.03 14.16 -25.03
CA LEU A 973 -37.43 14.37 -23.65
C LEU A 973 -37.78 13.03 -23.01
N TYR A 974 -37.05 12.65 -21.97
CA TYR A 974 -37.38 11.52 -21.10
C TYR A 974 -38.01 12.03 -19.80
N LEU A 975 -39.05 11.34 -19.33
CA LEU A 975 -39.67 11.59 -18.03
C LEU A 975 -39.61 10.30 -17.21
N THR A 976 -39.08 10.40 -15.99
CA THR A 976 -39.13 9.34 -14.99
C THR A 976 -39.61 9.84 -13.64
N SER A 977 -40.31 8.97 -12.90
CA SER A 977 -40.64 9.21 -11.49
C SER A 977 -39.59 8.70 -10.51
N SER A 978 -38.52 8.06 -11.02
CA SER A 978 -37.35 7.67 -10.23
C SER A 978 -36.51 8.88 -9.86
N ASN A 979 -35.85 8.84 -8.70
CA ASN A 979 -35.02 9.96 -8.23
C ASN A 979 -33.60 10.02 -8.85
N LEU A 980 -33.22 9.06 -9.70
CA LEU A 980 -31.94 9.02 -10.44
C LEU A 980 -30.72 9.43 -9.60
N GLY A 981 -30.43 8.70 -8.51
CA GLY A 981 -29.27 8.97 -7.65
C GLY A 981 -29.44 10.13 -6.66
N TYR A 982 -30.38 11.05 -6.87
CA TYR A 982 -30.60 12.19 -5.96
C TYR A 982 -31.42 11.87 -4.69
N GLY A 983 -32.07 10.70 -4.65
CA GLY A 983 -32.96 10.32 -3.55
C GLY A 983 -33.54 8.93 -3.74
N GLY A 984 -34.61 8.59 -3.00
CA GLY A 984 -35.33 7.33 -3.22
C GLY A 984 -34.71 6.08 -2.58
N GLY A 985 -33.60 6.21 -1.84
CA GLY A 985 -33.03 5.11 -1.05
C GLY A 985 -32.68 3.88 -1.89
N HIS A 986 -33.35 2.76 -1.62
CA HIS A 986 -33.15 1.45 -2.28
C HIS A 986 -33.90 1.29 -3.62
N GLU A 987 -34.56 2.34 -4.13
CA GLU A 987 -35.09 2.38 -5.50
C GLU A 987 -34.03 1.90 -6.51
N MET A 988 -34.48 1.24 -7.58
CA MET A 988 -33.61 0.65 -8.61
C MET A 988 -32.61 1.65 -9.24
N PHE A 989 -32.98 2.93 -9.31
CA PHE A 989 -32.11 4.04 -9.72
C PHE A 989 -32.05 5.13 -8.63
N GLY A 990 -32.16 4.74 -7.35
CA GLY A 990 -32.12 5.64 -6.20
C GLY A 990 -30.71 5.97 -5.71
N SER A 991 -30.61 6.76 -4.65
CA SER A 991 -29.35 7.27 -4.09
C SER A 991 -28.41 6.21 -3.51
N GLN A 992 -28.89 5.00 -3.20
CA GLN A 992 -28.03 3.87 -2.84
C GLN A 992 -27.61 3.00 -4.04
N ASN A 993 -28.13 3.30 -5.23
CA ASN A 993 -27.79 2.61 -6.48
C ASN A 993 -27.35 3.60 -7.57
N PRO A 994 -26.39 4.52 -7.31
CA PRO A 994 -25.99 5.55 -8.26
C PRO A 994 -25.40 4.97 -9.55
N THR A 995 -24.73 3.82 -9.48
CA THR A 995 -24.21 3.10 -10.65
C THR A 995 -25.33 2.69 -11.62
N ASN A 996 -26.46 2.19 -11.12
CA ASN A 996 -27.59 1.84 -11.98
C ASN A 996 -28.18 3.08 -12.67
N ALA A 997 -28.24 4.21 -11.96
CA ALA A 997 -28.73 5.46 -12.52
C ALA A 997 -27.80 5.97 -13.64
N ALA A 998 -26.49 5.90 -13.43
CA ALA A 998 -25.49 6.26 -14.43
C ALA A 998 -25.60 5.36 -15.69
N MET A 999 -25.74 4.04 -15.51
CA MET A 999 -25.94 3.10 -16.60
C MET A 999 -27.22 3.37 -17.39
N LEU A 1000 -28.32 3.75 -16.72
CA LEU A 1000 -29.56 4.11 -17.41
C LEU A 1000 -29.36 5.36 -18.27
N ILE A 1001 -28.76 6.42 -17.71
CA ILE A 1001 -28.52 7.67 -18.45
C ILE A 1001 -27.66 7.41 -19.70
N ASP A 1002 -26.63 6.59 -19.56
CA ASP A 1002 -25.74 6.23 -20.68
C ASP A 1002 -26.46 5.40 -21.75
N ASN A 1003 -27.33 4.46 -21.35
CA ASN A 1003 -28.16 3.72 -22.30
C ASN A 1003 -29.15 4.62 -23.04
N LEU A 1004 -29.78 5.58 -22.36
CA LEU A 1004 -30.70 6.53 -22.97
C LEU A 1004 -29.97 7.46 -23.95
N LEU A 1005 -28.75 7.89 -23.63
CA LEU A 1005 -27.91 8.66 -24.56
C LEU A 1005 -27.53 7.83 -25.80
N ALA A 1006 -27.13 6.57 -25.62
CA ALA A 1006 -26.80 5.69 -26.73
C ALA A 1006 -28.02 5.34 -27.59
N GLU A 1007 -29.22 5.27 -27.01
CA GLU A 1007 -30.46 5.16 -27.79
C GLU A 1007 -30.78 6.46 -28.53
N HIS A 1008 -30.60 7.62 -27.87
CA HIS A 1008 -30.82 8.93 -28.45
C HIS A 1008 -29.91 9.19 -29.65
N ARG A 1009 -28.59 8.93 -29.55
CA ARG A 1009 -27.61 9.10 -30.65
C ARG A 1009 -27.85 8.20 -31.86
N ARG A 1010 -28.63 7.12 -31.71
CA ARG A 1010 -28.95 6.20 -32.82
C ARG A 1010 -30.15 6.62 -33.65
N LYS A 1011 -30.99 7.49 -33.10
CA LYS A 1011 -32.08 8.13 -33.83
C LYS A 1011 -31.52 9.27 -34.68
#